data_AF-A0A7S1I4U4-F1
#
_entry.id   AF-A0A7S1I4U4-F1
#
_cell.length_a   1.000
_cell.length_b   1.000
_cell.length_c   1.000
_cell.angle_alpha   90.00
_cell.angle_beta   90.00
_cell.angle_gamma   90.00
#
_symmetry.space_group_name_H-M   'P 1'
#
loop_
_entity.id
_entity.type
_entity.pdbx_description
1 polymer ?
#
loop_
_entity_poly.entity_id
_entity_poly.type
_entity_poly.pdbx_seq_one_letter_code
_entity_poly.pdbx_strand_id
1 'polypeptide(L)'
;SLLVNCVLHFWLESEFYNWRPGGCASYGMALDVADFIANSYTFSRNSGVAFATNYVTLHSRVSKDLEVDVQECINSTRPIIHYRVRALLEEFLLLKRERGTLVEATTYADMTVSDLITRLLANRPIVYDTKEELCVLHREMCAPFSPRGNDGLESVGTLVEAAPLTLDQVYSLDEATLASLILVSCWTCFTKEDAPEVEAAGLCVAVPLVQLEKEGFQEHRHLVITQAQNTTANGYGPCASSARKSIQCHLLQMWASFYFANEDLGYFPLHEEAVREPAHTKRYLPLHSGEQYLNVMAFHERMRLSIETFLVHADSVAEQQHTDAYIHAVPLIPPLWCESEALCTALFQVYASILQTVKLPNISDIAWVGFPKDCTQCAGFTHGNVFSCENGNRVRALFGDRHPADDVGQTVHGVPKLRVVMYPWDPYAYPGNAFWDGKVDCKLTASSLIPELMNPLINSVNLCGERAQFIEDRLTSTTNTCSISQVVMSESTYMTAEETVTEIDLEISSVTPCPPQPRPTSAKVSLQELQQRSARFVRRAGVRFPSSTNRIVRLSQAGDARLSTAVLMDANSAYPLAHGKTQWLLNEFLTLKRLFGTPLEQQLYKRMSVRQLVTRLLTKRPLTFNPATNHWVLHRKACILAEHQQGSQGFEKVGTDQERPPLVAAVVQTVDEQALSCLLSVSSMTRFVDDADAQNGRCWIRSRRGSARHGVLTAVVFPLLSRPGSSDWQHMVITPEQNTAAKGYGIAGRRSIRTVQLHMWSTYYGVNNVDRTGAGGRHCLPIYEEVAQAQAQTDDFVTGKWLPLAPGGSAYLNVQVYKERVRMTVEPYLVDASERATAGPRKAAVHALGPKLLDPAAPIPTDQGFLILEVYAEVLQRVPLPGVACLRFVGLPSAWISFGGHGDR
;
A
#
# COMPACT_ATOMS: atom_id res chain seq x y z
N SER A 1 51.86 -1.20 51.81
CA SER A 1 52.71 -0.12 52.37
C SER A 1 52.55 1.10 51.50
N LEU A 2 52.46 2.29 52.12
CA LEU A 2 52.66 3.66 51.59
C LEU A 2 52.34 3.92 50.10
N LEU A 3 51.23 4.60 49.80
CA LEU A 3 51.06 6.08 49.83
C LEU A 3 51.81 6.78 48.66
N VAL A 4 51.19 7.53 47.74
CA VAL A 4 50.16 8.62 47.80
C VAL A 4 50.79 10.02 47.86
N ASN A 5 50.17 10.97 47.13
CA ASN A 5 50.48 12.41 47.00
C ASN A 5 51.75 12.75 46.17
N CYS A 6 51.80 13.82 45.37
CA CYS A 6 50.85 14.91 45.01
C CYS A 6 51.26 15.49 43.61
N VAL A 7 50.70 16.49 42.91
CA VAL A 7 49.75 17.65 43.09
C VAL A 7 49.31 18.11 41.65
N LEU A 8 48.45 19.10 41.27
CA LEU A 8 47.60 20.14 41.89
C LEU A 8 46.45 20.64 40.94
N HIS A 9 45.22 20.09 41.04
CA HIS A 9 43.93 20.72 40.60
C HIS A 9 43.72 21.10 39.10
N PHE A 10 42.63 21.72 38.58
CA PHE A 10 41.21 22.05 38.95
C PHE A 10 40.41 21.85 37.61
N TRP A 11 39.34 21.04 37.46
CA TRP A 11 37.91 21.21 37.82
C TRP A 11 37.00 21.77 36.68
N LEU A 12 35.71 21.37 36.72
CA LEU A 12 34.54 21.71 35.85
C LEU A 12 34.32 20.98 34.50
N GLU A 13 33.07 20.47 34.39
CA GLU A 13 32.11 20.41 33.27
C GLU A 13 32.61 20.16 31.82
N SER A 14 32.02 19.23 31.06
CA SER A 14 30.57 19.20 30.75
C SER A 14 29.91 17.80 30.70
N GLU A 15 28.58 17.78 30.75
CA GLU A 15 27.76 16.57 30.60
C GLU A 15 27.60 16.18 29.12
N PHE A 16 28.27 15.12 28.68
CA PHE A 16 27.87 14.43 27.44
C PHE A 16 26.72 13.47 27.73
N TYR A 17 25.54 13.79 27.18
CA TYR A 17 24.32 12.99 27.32
C TYR A 17 24.53 11.57 26.81
N ASN A 18 24.42 10.58 27.70
CA ASN A 18 24.37 9.16 27.35
C ASN A 18 23.00 8.82 26.74
N TRP A 19 22.78 9.21 25.49
CA TRP A 19 21.57 8.82 24.75
C TRP A 19 21.63 7.32 24.41
N ARG A 20 20.49 6.64 24.53
CA ARG A 20 20.32 5.23 24.13
C ARG A 20 18.91 5.03 23.59
N PRO A 21 18.72 4.74 22.29
CA PRO A 21 17.40 4.39 21.78
C PRO A 21 16.93 3.06 22.37
N GLY A 22 15.62 2.94 22.63
CA GLY A 22 15.02 1.73 23.22
C GLY A 22 15.10 0.54 22.25
N GLY A 23 15.91 -0.46 22.58
CA GLY A 23 16.20 -1.58 21.68
C GLY A 23 14.99 -2.39 21.23
N CYS A 24 14.80 -2.53 19.92
CA CYS A 24 13.75 -3.34 19.30
C CYS A 24 14.39 -4.41 18.39
N ALA A 25 14.47 -5.65 18.88
CA ALA A 25 15.21 -6.72 18.22
C ALA A 25 14.36 -7.55 17.21
N SER A 26 14.62 -7.31 15.93
CA SER A 26 14.53 -8.21 14.75
C SER A 26 13.28 -9.11 14.52
N TYR A 27 12.81 -9.13 13.27
CA TYR A 27 13.15 -10.22 12.34
C TYR A 27 12.85 -9.84 10.89
N GLY A 28 13.87 -9.99 10.05
CA GLY A 28 14.01 -9.42 8.70
C GLY A 28 15.47 -8.97 8.61
N MET A 29 16.20 -9.35 7.55
CA MET A 29 17.66 -9.14 7.51
C MET A 29 17.97 -7.65 7.63
N ALA A 30 18.76 -7.30 8.65
CA ALA A 30 19.34 -5.97 8.80
C ALA A 30 20.69 -5.97 8.07
N LEU A 31 20.98 -4.90 7.34
CA LEU A 31 22.28 -4.69 6.73
C LEU A 31 23.26 -4.27 7.83
N ASP A 32 24.28 -5.09 8.08
CA ASP A 32 25.31 -4.75 9.06
C ASP A 32 26.40 -3.84 8.45
N VAL A 33 27.25 -3.26 9.30
CA VAL A 33 28.31 -2.33 8.87
C VAL A 33 29.33 -3.00 7.93
N ALA A 34 29.58 -4.30 8.07
CA ALA A 34 30.54 -5.01 7.22
C ALA A 34 29.95 -5.31 5.83
N ASP A 35 28.69 -5.75 5.76
CA ASP A 35 27.96 -5.91 4.49
C ASP A 35 27.78 -4.56 3.78
N PHE A 36 27.47 -3.48 4.51
CA PHE A 36 27.37 -2.13 3.96
C PHE A 36 28.71 -1.67 3.34
N ILE A 37 29.84 -1.86 4.05
CA ILE A 37 31.17 -1.53 3.54
C ILE A 37 31.53 -2.40 2.32
N ALA A 38 31.14 -3.69 2.31
CA ALA A 38 31.32 -4.57 1.15
C ALA A 38 30.50 -4.13 -0.07
N ASN A 39 29.27 -3.64 0.14
CA ASN A 39 28.45 -3.04 -0.92
C ASN A 39 29.07 -1.73 -1.43
N SER A 40 29.60 -0.88 -0.54
CA SER A 40 30.28 0.38 -0.90
C SER A 40 31.52 0.14 -1.78
N TYR A 41 32.38 -0.83 -1.41
CA TYR A 41 33.49 -1.27 -2.25
C TYR A 41 33.03 -1.84 -3.59
N THR A 42 31.94 -2.61 -3.60
CA THR A 42 31.37 -3.19 -4.83
C THR A 42 30.87 -2.08 -5.75
N PHE A 43 30.10 -1.12 -5.23
CA PHE A 43 29.62 0.05 -5.95
C PHE A 43 30.78 0.88 -6.54
N SER A 44 31.79 1.24 -5.75
CA SER A 44 32.95 2.02 -6.23
C SER A 44 33.74 1.29 -7.33
N ARG A 45 34.03 -0.01 -7.14
CA ARG A 45 34.72 -0.85 -8.14
C ARG A 45 33.91 -0.97 -9.43
N ASN A 46 32.59 -1.03 -9.33
CA ASN A 46 31.71 -1.25 -10.46
C ASN A 46 31.39 0.07 -11.19
N SER A 47 31.19 1.19 -10.50
CA SER A 47 30.92 2.50 -11.11
C SER A 47 32.13 3.07 -11.86
N GLY A 48 33.35 2.73 -11.44
CA GLY A 48 34.59 3.32 -11.97
C GLY A 48 34.82 4.76 -11.48
N VAL A 49 34.05 5.19 -10.49
CA VAL A 49 34.09 6.54 -9.91
C VAL A 49 35.18 6.63 -8.84
N ALA A 50 35.99 7.70 -8.91
CA ALA A 50 36.87 8.11 -7.83
C ALA A 50 36.10 9.00 -6.85
N PHE A 51 36.17 8.70 -5.55
CA PHE A 51 35.66 9.57 -4.50
C PHE A 51 36.40 10.91 -4.52
N ALA A 52 35.68 12.04 -4.45
CA ALA A 52 36.28 13.38 -4.46
C ALA A 52 37.24 13.62 -3.28
N THR A 53 36.99 12.98 -2.13
CA THR A 53 37.90 12.97 -0.97
C THR A 53 37.93 11.60 -0.31
N ASN A 54 39.09 11.19 0.22
CA ASN A 54 39.20 9.95 0.99
C ASN A 54 38.41 10.01 2.31
N TYR A 55 38.33 11.21 2.91
CA TYR A 55 37.77 11.45 4.25
C TYR A 55 36.26 11.31 4.37
N VAL A 56 35.51 11.14 3.28
CA VAL A 56 34.06 10.88 3.32
C VAL A 56 33.76 9.38 3.41
N THR A 57 34.71 8.52 3.01
CA THR A 57 34.49 7.06 3.00
C THR A 57 34.41 6.48 4.40
N LEU A 58 33.50 5.51 4.65
CA LEU A 58 33.39 4.86 5.96
C LEU A 58 34.71 4.26 6.45
N HIS A 59 35.50 3.64 5.55
CA HIS A 59 36.81 3.07 5.89
C HIS A 59 37.81 4.12 6.43
N SER A 60 37.61 5.42 6.16
CA SER A 60 38.44 6.49 6.73
C SER A 60 37.98 6.97 8.12
N ARG A 61 36.71 6.73 8.49
CA ARG A 61 36.07 7.27 9.71
C ARG A 61 35.78 6.24 10.80
N VAL A 62 35.60 4.96 10.46
CA VAL A 62 35.20 3.92 11.43
C VAL A 62 36.36 3.54 12.36
N SER A 63 36.42 4.20 13.52
CA SER A 63 36.95 3.61 14.74
C SER A 63 35.93 2.61 15.31
N LYS A 64 36.36 1.73 16.22
CA LYS A 64 35.43 0.80 16.91
C LYS A 64 34.32 1.50 17.70
N ASP A 65 34.59 2.71 18.17
CA ASP A 65 33.62 3.50 18.92
C ASP A 65 32.54 4.10 18.00
N LEU A 66 32.85 4.29 16.71
CA LEU A 66 31.93 4.82 15.69
C LEU A 66 31.12 3.75 14.94
N GLU A 67 31.45 2.45 15.09
CA GLU A 67 30.71 1.34 14.47
C GLU A 67 29.21 1.37 14.85
N VAL A 68 28.90 1.74 16.09
CA VAL A 68 27.51 1.82 16.60
C VAL A 68 26.75 2.97 15.95
N ASP A 69 27.32 4.17 15.92
CA ASP A 69 26.71 5.37 15.34
C ASP A 69 26.44 5.18 13.84
N VAL A 70 27.37 4.57 13.12
CA VAL A 70 27.21 4.20 11.71
C VAL A 70 26.08 3.18 11.53
N GLN A 71 25.99 2.16 12.39
CA GLN A 71 24.91 1.17 12.33
C GLN A 71 23.53 1.80 12.61
N GLU A 72 23.42 2.78 13.50
CA GLU A 72 22.18 3.54 13.70
C GLU A 72 21.84 4.41 12.48
N CYS A 73 22.83 5.09 11.88
CA CYS A 73 22.66 5.85 10.64
C CYS A 73 22.07 4.96 9.52
N ILE A 74 22.69 3.80 9.25
CA ILE A 74 22.26 2.82 8.22
C ILE A 74 20.81 2.37 8.44
N ASN A 75 20.46 1.98 9.67
CA ASN A 75 19.13 1.49 10.00
C ASN A 75 18.05 2.59 10.02
N SER A 76 18.46 3.85 10.13
CA SER A 76 17.55 4.99 10.14
C SER A 76 17.12 5.45 8.74
N THR A 77 17.96 5.21 7.74
CA THR A 77 17.76 5.64 6.35
C THR A 77 16.46 5.06 5.80
N ARG A 78 15.62 5.88 5.17
CA ARG A 78 14.40 5.40 4.49
C ARG A 78 13.80 6.42 3.52
N PRO A 79 13.07 5.97 2.48
CA PRO A 79 12.26 6.85 1.65
C PRO A 79 11.09 7.43 2.46
N ILE A 80 10.77 8.71 2.25
CA ILE A 80 9.56 9.35 2.76
C ILE A 80 8.83 10.05 1.60
N ILE A 81 7.50 9.95 1.55
CA ILE A 81 6.68 10.32 0.40
C ILE A 81 5.40 10.98 0.90
N HIS A 82 4.89 12.01 0.23
CA HIS A 82 3.61 12.63 0.59
C HIS A 82 2.44 11.65 0.33
N TYR A 83 1.51 11.48 1.28
CA TYR A 83 0.44 10.47 1.18
C TYR A 83 -0.37 10.49 -0.14
N ARG A 84 -0.74 11.68 -0.64
CA ARG A 84 -1.44 11.86 -1.94
C ARG A 84 -0.75 11.15 -3.12
N VAL A 85 0.58 11.09 -3.13
CA VAL A 85 1.39 10.55 -4.26
C VAL A 85 1.12 9.07 -4.49
N ARG A 86 0.63 8.33 -3.49
CA ARG A 86 0.30 6.91 -3.68
C ARG A 86 -0.71 6.68 -4.80
N ALA A 87 -1.79 7.48 -4.86
CA ALA A 87 -2.82 7.31 -5.88
C ALA A 87 -2.26 7.59 -7.30
N LEU A 88 -1.40 8.60 -7.42
CA LEU A 88 -0.68 8.94 -8.65
C LEU A 88 0.22 7.80 -9.14
N LEU A 89 0.93 7.11 -8.24
CA LEU A 89 1.74 5.93 -8.58
C LEU A 89 0.88 4.75 -9.04
N GLU A 90 -0.30 4.57 -8.43
CA GLU A 90 -1.27 3.53 -8.84
C GLU A 90 -1.89 3.83 -10.21
N GLU A 91 -2.26 5.09 -10.48
CA GLU A 91 -2.81 5.54 -11.77
C GLU A 91 -1.76 5.47 -12.89
N PHE A 92 -0.52 5.89 -12.64
CA PHE A 92 0.58 5.78 -13.61
C PHE A 92 0.81 4.35 -14.07
N LEU A 93 0.86 3.39 -13.14
CA LEU A 93 1.04 1.98 -13.45
C LEU A 93 -0.12 1.43 -14.30
N LEU A 94 -1.36 1.79 -13.99
CA LEU A 94 -2.53 1.40 -14.80
C LEU A 94 -2.45 1.99 -16.21
N LEU A 95 -2.15 3.30 -16.32
CA LEU A 95 -2.08 4.01 -17.59
C LEU A 95 -0.97 3.46 -18.50
N LYS A 96 0.22 3.20 -17.97
CA LYS A 96 1.35 2.65 -18.74
C LYS A 96 1.13 1.17 -19.13
N ARG A 97 0.45 0.37 -18.30
CA ARG A 97 0.01 -1.00 -18.66
C ARG A 97 -0.96 -1.01 -19.84
N GLU A 98 -1.96 -0.12 -19.84
CA GLU A 98 -3.00 -0.10 -20.88
C GLU A 98 -2.56 0.58 -22.18
N ARG A 99 -1.70 1.61 -22.10
CA ARG A 99 -1.49 2.59 -23.19
C ARG A 99 -0.03 3.01 -23.42
N GLY A 100 0.91 2.42 -22.67
CA GLY A 100 2.34 2.62 -22.91
C GLY A 100 2.83 1.91 -24.18
N THR A 101 4.13 1.98 -24.44
CA THR A 101 4.78 1.13 -25.45
C THR A 101 4.76 -0.35 -25.02
N LEU A 102 5.11 -1.26 -25.94
CA LEU A 102 5.19 -2.68 -25.61
C LEU A 102 6.23 -2.95 -24.51
N VAL A 103 7.33 -2.18 -24.47
CA VAL A 103 8.36 -2.31 -23.43
C VAL A 103 7.83 -1.79 -22.11
N GLU A 104 7.19 -0.61 -22.08
CA GLU A 104 6.53 -0.09 -20.89
C GLU A 104 5.48 -1.07 -20.32
N ALA A 105 4.53 -1.51 -21.15
CA ALA A 105 3.47 -2.44 -20.72
C ALA A 105 4.03 -3.78 -20.21
N THR A 106 5.17 -4.24 -20.74
CA THR A 106 5.88 -5.43 -20.26
C THR A 106 6.60 -5.18 -18.94
N THR A 107 7.36 -4.08 -18.83
CA THR A 107 8.11 -3.71 -17.61
C THR A 107 7.17 -3.48 -16.43
N TYR A 108 6.04 -2.81 -16.63
CA TYR A 108 5.08 -2.51 -15.56
C TYR A 108 4.05 -3.63 -15.32
N ALA A 109 4.03 -4.71 -16.10
CA ALA A 109 2.97 -5.73 -16.12
C ALA A 109 2.50 -6.15 -14.71
N ASP A 110 3.41 -6.69 -13.89
CA ASP A 110 3.12 -7.15 -12.52
C ASP A 110 3.62 -6.20 -11.41
N MET A 111 4.26 -5.09 -11.78
CA MET A 111 4.91 -4.15 -10.85
C MET A 111 3.92 -3.53 -9.85
N THR A 112 4.18 -3.67 -8.54
CA THR A 112 3.42 -2.97 -7.50
C THR A 112 3.93 -1.56 -7.27
N VAL A 113 3.22 -0.76 -6.47
CA VAL A 113 3.72 0.55 -5.99
C VAL A 113 5.05 0.43 -5.23
N SER A 114 5.25 -0.67 -4.50
CA SER A 114 6.52 -0.94 -3.78
C SER A 114 7.67 -1.19 -4.76
N ASP A 115 7.42 -1.99 -5.79
CA ASP A 115 8.41 -2.29 -6.83
C ASP A 115 8.74 -1.04 -7.64
N LEU A 116 7.72 -0.23 -7.98
CA LEU A 116 7.91 1.07 -8.61
C LEU A 116 8.72 2.01 -7.73
N ILE A 117 8.42 2.19 -6.44
CA ILE A 117 9.24 3.02 -5.54
C ILE A 117 10.69 2.51 -5.47
N THR A 118 10.90 1.19 -5.41
CA THR A 118 12.24 0.59 -5.40
C THR A 118 13.01 0.91 -6.69
N ARG A 119 12.35 0.77 -7.85
CA ARG A 119 12.88 1.12 -9.17
C ARG A 119 13.16 2.61 -9.31
N LEU A 120 12.24 3.48 -8.86
CA LEU A 120 12.38 4.94 -8.83
C LEU A 120 13.52 5.40 -7.90
N LEU A 121 14.04 4.54 -7.01
CA LEU A 121 15.26 4.79 -6.25
C LEU A 121 16.49 4.23 -6.97
N ALA A 122 16.46 2.96 -7.39
CA ALA A 122 17.64 2.23 -7.85
C ALA A 122 17.99 2.42 -9.34
N ASN A 123 17.02 2.54 -10.25
CA ASN A 123 17.26 2.56 -11.71
C ASN A 123 17.58 3.96 -12.26
N ARG A 124 18.43 4.72 -11.54
CA ARG A 124 18.91 6.04 -11.93
C ARG A 124 20.37 5.98 -12.44
N PRO A 125 20.80 6.91 -13.31
CA PRO A 125 22.21 7.28 -13.44
C PRO A 125 22.86 7.60 -12.08
N ILE A 126 24.15 7.28 -11.94
CA ILE A 126 24.99 7.68 -10.79
C ILE A 126 25.29 9.17 -10.86
N VAL A 127 25.68 9.65 -12.05
CA VAL A 127 25.87 11.06 -12.41
C VAL A 127 24.95 11.38 -13.58
N TYR A 128 24.31 12.55 -13.55
CA TYR A 128 23.63 13.11 -14.70
C TYR A 128 23.85 14.63 -14.72
N ASP A 129 24.29 15.16 -15.86
CA ASP A 129 24.52 16.60 -16.06
C ASP A 129 24.04 17.00 -17.46
N THR A 130 23.01 17.84 -17.49
CA THR A 130 22.33 18.33 -18.70
C THR A 130 23.18 19.28 -19.56
N LYS A 131 24.24 19.87 -19.00
CA LYS A 131 25.07 20.91 -19.64
C LYS A 131 26.36 20.34 -20.21
N GLU A 132 26.91 19.33 -19.55
CA GLU A 132 28.06 18.55 -20.02
C GLU A 132 27.64 17.36 -20.92
N GLU A 133 26.36 17.27 -21.30
CA GLU A 133 25.71 16.12 -21.97
C GLU A 133 26.07 14.77 -21.32
N LEU A 134 26.20 14.70 -20.00
CA LEU A 134 26.86 13.59 -19.31
C LEU A 134 25.88 12.66 -18.61
N CYS A 135 25.97 11.36 -18.91
CA CYS A 135 25.32 10.29 -18.18
C CYS A 135 26.37 9.26 -17.70
N VAL A 136 26.36 8.93 -16.40
CA VAL A 136 27.17 7.83 -15.83
C VAL A 136 26.26 6.78 -15.21
N LEU A 137 26.30 5.57 -15.72
CA LEU A 137 25.52 4.42 -15.25
C LEU A 137 26.36 3.51 -14.33
N HIS A 138 25.70 2.65 -13.55
CA HIS A 138 26.39 1.54 -12.90
C HIS A 138 26.79 0.48 -13.95
N ARG A 139 28.00 -0.08 -13.86
CA ARG A 139 28.50 -1.03 -14.88
C ARG A 139 27.67 -2.30 -15.05
N GLU A 140 26.93 -2.70 -14.02
CA GLU A 140 26.01 -3.85 -14.10
C GLU A 140 24.72 -3.51 -14.87
N MET A 141 24.37 -2.23 -15.01
CA MET A 141 23.31 -1.78 -15.93
C MET A 141 23.84 -1.76 -17.37
N CYS A 142 25.01 -1.16 -17.61
CA CYS A 142 25.45 -0.82 -18.96
C CYS A 142 26.30 -1.88 -19.70
N ALA A 143 26.72 -2.97 -19.06
CA ALA A 143 27.66 -3.91 -19.69
C ALA A 143 27.07 -4.54 -20.99
N PRO A 144 27.83 -4.62 -22.10
CA PRO A 144 29.27 -4.38 -22.24
C PRO A 144 29.68 -2.94 -22.64
N PHE A 145 28.74 -2.00 -22.68
CA PHE A 145 28.99 -0.60 -23.06
C PHE A 145 29.75 0.16 -21.97
N SER A 146 30.24 1.36 -22.33
CA SER A 146 30.88 2.28 -21.39
C SER A 146 29.90 2.73 -20.29
N PRO A 147 30.28 2.73 -19.01
CA PRO A 147 29.47 3.33 -17.94
C PRO A 147 29.27 4.83 -18.12
N ARG A 148 30.24 5.53 -18.74
CA ARG A 148 30.18 6.96 -19.05
C ARG A 148 29.80 7.16 -20.52
N GLY A 149 28.74 7.91 -20.79
CA GLY A 149 28.25 8.22 -22.14
C GLY A 149 27.52 9.57 -22.19
N ASN A 150 26.92 9.88 -23.34
CA ASN A 150 26.17 11.11 -23.55
C ASN A 150 24.75 11.05 -22.94
N ASP A 151 24.02 12.17 -22.94
CA ASP A 151 22.59 12.22 -22.61
C ASP A 151 21.71 11.51 -23.67
N GLY A 152 20.40 11.38 -23.40
CA GLY A 152 19.49 10.58 -24.22
C GLY A 152 18.38 9.84 -23.47
N LEU A 153 18.10 10.20 -22.20
CA LEU A 153 17.03 9.61 -21.39
C LEU A 153 15.63 9.78 -22.01
N GLU A 154 15.47 10.71 -22.95
CA GLU A 154 14.26 10.96 -23.73
C GLU A 154 13.86 9.76 -24.58
N SER A 155 14.83 8.90 -24.94
CA SER A 155 14.59 7.69 -25.71
C SER A 155 14.04 6.53 -24.86
N VAL A 156 14.29 6.51 -23.55
CA VAL A 156 14.04 5.36 -22.66
C VAL A 156 12.54 5.03 -22.56
N GLY A 157 12.19 3.77 -22.83
CA GLY A 157 10.80 3.30 -22.90
C GLY A 157 10.06 3.66 -24.20
N THR A 158 10.69 4.38 -25.13
CA THR A 158 10.12 4.70 -26.45
C THR A 158 10.50 3.65 -27.50
N LEU A 159 9.86 3.69 -28.67
CA LEU A 159 10.17 2.80 -29.80
C LEU A 159 11.58 3.03 -30.42
N VAL A 160 12.37 3.97 -29.91
CA VAL A 160 13.74 4.25 -30.34
C VAL A 160 14.77 4.16 -29.20
N GLU A 161 14.41 3.52 -28.07
CA GLU A 161 15.37 3.23 -26.99
C GLU A 161 16.51 2.31 -27.46
N ALA A 162 17.72 2.51 -26.93
CA ALA A 162 18.91 1.80 -27.36
C ALA A 162 19.91 1.63 -26.20
N ALA A 163 20.46 0.43 -26.05
CA ALA A 163 21.39 0.13 -24.95
C ALA A 163 22.65 1.02 -25.02
N PRO A 164 23.14 1.56 -23.89
CA PRO A 164 22.76 1.21 -22.50
C PRO A 164 21.64 2.09 -21.88
N LEU A 165 20.85 2.81 -22.68
CA LEU A 165 19.71 3.60 -22.21
C LEU A 165 18.39 2.93 -22.66
N THR A 166 18.02 1.88 -21.93
CA THR A 166 16.77 1.12 -22.13
C THR A 166 16.01 0.96 -20.81
N LEU A 167 14.68 0.80 -20.90
CA LEU A 167 13.77 0.86 -19.76
C LEU A 167 14.01 -0.23 -18.71
N ASP A 168 14.56 -1.38 -19.09
CA ASP A 168 14.97 -2.45 -18.16
C ASP A 168 16.12 -2.02 -17.23
N GLN A 169 17.06 -1.23 -17.77
CA GLN A 169 18.27 -0.79 -17.08
C GLN A 169 18.05 0.51 -16.31
N VAL A 170 17.42 1.49 -16.95
CA VAL A 170 17.26 2.87 -16.45
C VAL A 170 15.79 3.29 -16.52
N TYR A 171 15.36 4.15 -15.61
CA TYR A 171 14.01 4.73 -15.64
C TYR A 171 13.79 5.75 -16.79
N SER A 172 12.54 5.91 -17.18
CA SER A 172 12.08 6.90 -18.16
C SER A 172 11.96 8.31 -17.59
N LEU A 173 11.85 9.34 -18.45
CA LEU A 173 11.59 10.71 -17.98
C LEU A 173 10.21 10.88 -17.32
N ASP A 174 9.21 10.09 -17.69
CA ASP A 174 7.92 10.11 -16.98
C ASP A 174 8.07 9.54 -15.55
N GLU A 175 8.90 8.51 -15.38
CA GLU A 175 9.29 7.99 -14.07
C GLU A 175 10.14 8.99 -13.27
N ALA A 176 11.08 9.71 -13.89
CA ALA A 176 11.86 10.77 -13.23
C ALA A 176 10.95 11.87 -12.63
N THR A 177 9.81 12.15 -13.28
CA THR A 177 8.80 13.08 -12.75
C THR A 177 8.22 12.60 -11.41
N LEU A 178 7.93 11.29 -11.30
CA LEU A 178 7.46 10.66 -10.06
C LEU A 178 8.57 10.54 -9.02
N ALA A 179 9.80 10.26 -9.47
CA ALA A 179 11.00 10.18 -8.63
C ALA A 179 11.29 11.50 -7.88
N SER A 180 10.90 12.64 -8.46
CA SER A 180 11.02 13.96 -7.82
C SER A 180 10.14 14.16 -6.57
N LEU A 181 9.13 13.29 -6.37
CA LEU A 181 8.22 13.30 -5.21
C LEU A 181 8.64 12.33 -4.10
N ILE A 182 9.78 11.64 -4.26
CA ILE A 182 10.33 10.67 -3.29
C ILE A 182 11.54 11.30 -2.59
N LEU A 183 11.38 11.61 -1.30
CA LEU A 183 12.44 12.12 -0.44
C LEU A 183 13.15 10.95 0.24
N VAL A 184 14.38 11.14 0.72
CA VAL A 184 15.11 10.13 1.52
C VAL A 184 15.60 10.78 2.81
N SER A 185 15.16 10.28 3.97
CA SER A 185 15.63 10.73 5.27
C SER A 185 16.66 9.78 5.85
N CYS A 186 17.68 10.31 6.53
CA CYS A 186 18.76 9.56 7.18
C CYS A 186 19.33 10.36 8.35
N TRP A 187 19.66 9.71 9.48
CA TRP A 187 20.57 10.32 10.45
C TRP A 187 22.00 10.28 9.91
N THR A 188 22.79 11.33 10.19
CA THR A 188 24.19 11.41 9.76
C THR A 188 25.00 12.32 10.68
N CYS A 189 26.31 12.15 10.63
CA CYS A 189 27.29 13.05 11.21
C CYS A 189 27.77 14.08 10.17
N PHE A 190 28.04 15.30 10.63
CA PHE A 190 28.57 16.43 9.87
C PHE A 190 29.96 16.81 10.43
N THR A 191 30.94 16.95 9.55
CA THR A 191 32.24 17.57 9.84
C THR A 191 32.28 18.98 9.25
N LYS A 192 33.34 19.76 9.49
CA LYS A 192 33.74 20.79 8.52
C LYS A 192 34.59 20.17 7.39
N GLU A 193 34.84 20.96 6.36
CA GLU A 193 35.72 20.61 5.24
C GLU A 193 37.12 20.22 5.77
N ASP A 194 37.65 19.10 5.29
CA ASP A 194 38.93 18.47 5.70
C ASP A 194 39.14 18.14 7.19
N ALA A 195 38.12 18.27 8.04
CA ALA A 195 38.18 17.89 9.45
C ALA A 195 37.92 16.37 9.65
N PRO A 196 38.78 15.63 10.38
CA PRO A 196 38.56 14.21 10.67
C PRO A 196 37.61 13.94 11.85
N GLU A 197 37.33 14.95 12.67
CA GLU A 197 36.48 14.84 13.87
C GLU A 197 35.02 15.20 13.55
N VAL A 198 34.07 14.45 14.12
CA VAL A 198 32.63 14.74 14.02
C VAL A 198 32.30 15.97 14.85
N GLU A 199 31.76 17.01 14.21
CA GLU A 199 31.41 18.26 14.89
C GLU A 199 29.95 18.33 15.31
N ALA A 200 29.06 17.69 14.55
CA ALA A 200 27.63 17.61 14.87
C ALA A 200 27.02 16.31 14.32
N ALA A 201 25.93 15.85 14.95
CA ALA A 201 25.02 14.86 14.39
C ALA A 201 23.64 15.49 14.14
N GLY A 202 22.83 14.88 13.28
CA GLY A 202 21.46 15.32 13.05
C GLY A 202 20.75 14.54 11.95
N LEU A 203 19.55 15.00 11.62
CA LEU A 203 18.73 14.41 10.58
C LEU A 203 19.02 15.10 9.24
N CYS A 204 19.44 14.35 8.22
CA CYS A 204 19.47 14.82 6.84
C CYS A 204 18.25 14.29 6.08
N VAL A 205 17.73 15.08 5.15
CA VAL A 205 16.70 14.67 4.21
C VAL A 205 17.09 15.13 2.81
N ALA A 206 17.35 14.18 1.91
CA ALA A 206 17.43 14.44 0.48
C ALA A 206 16.04 14.81 -0.05
N VAL A 207 15.93 15.99 -0.63
CA VAL A 207 14.69 16.51 -1.23
C VAL A 207 14.96 16.83 -2.70
N PRO A 208 14.28 16.15 -3.66
CA PRO A 208 14.54 16.37 -5.07
C PRO A 208 14.20 17.78 -5.56
N LEU A 209 15.07 18.35 -6.38
CA LEU A 209 14.88 19.64 -7.06
C LEU A 209 13.79 19.56 -8.14
N VAL A 210 13.03 20.65 -8.31
CA VAL A 210 12.00 20.77 -9.36
C VAL A 210 12.61 20.82 -10.76
N GLN A 211 12.05 20.05 -11.71
CA GLN A 211 12.65 19.86 -13.04
C GLN A 211 12.18 20.85 -14.11
N LEU A 212 12.89 21.98 -14.16
CA LEU A 212 12.60 23.12 -15.05
C LEU A 212 13.61 23.27 -16.22
N GLU A 213 14.66 22.45 -16.32
CA GLU A 213 15.75 22.68 -17.30
C GLU A 213 15.44 22.25 -18.75
N LYS A 214 14.51 21.31 -19.00
CA LYS A 214 14.26 20.72 -20.34
C LYS A 214 12.81 20.93 -20.79
N GLU A 215 12.60 21.84 -21.74
CA GLU A 215 11.27 22.18 -22.28
C GLU A 215 10.55 20.95 -22.88
N GLY A 216 9.25 20.80 -22.61
CA GLY A 216 8.43 19.66 -23.03
C GLY A 216 8.46 18.45 -22.09
N PHE A 217 9.38 18.39 -21.14
CA PHE A 217 9.61 17.22 -20.29
C PHE A 217 9.26 17.44 -18.82
N GLN A 218 9.03 16.33 -18.11
CA GLN A 218 8.86 16.20 -16.66
C GLN A 218 7.98 17.24 -15.98
N GLU A 219 8.57 18.24 -15.33
CA GLU A 219 7.86 19.23 -14.54
C GLU A 219 7.72 20.55 -15.30
N HIS A 220 8.63 20.88 -16.21
CA HIS A 220 8.46 22.00 -17.15
C HIS A 220 7.12 21.90 -17.90
N ARG A 221 6.71 20.70 -18.34
CA ARG A 221 5.40 20.47 -18.98
C ARG A 221 4.16 20.69 -18.09
N HIS A 222 4.33 20.78 -16.77
CA HIS A 222 3.25 21.00 -15.80
C HIS A 222 3.29 22.42 -15.21
N LEU A 223 4.49 22.97 -15.06
CA LEU A 223 4.78 24.16 -14.27
C LEU A 223 5.12 25.39 -15.12
N VAL A 224 5.66 25.20 -16.34
CA VAL A 224 6.02 26.30 -17.25
C VAL A 224 5.11 26.25 -18.46
N ILE A 225 4.67 27.43 -18.90
CA ILE A 225 3.74 27.63 -20.02
C ILE A 225 4.51 28.40 -21.10
N THR A 226 4.65 27.80 -22.28
CA THR A 226 5.33 28.41 -23.44
C THR A 226 4.46 28.33 -24.69
N GLN A 227 4.69 29.22 -25.66
CA GLN A 227 3.96 29.21 -26.93
C GLN A 227 4.15 27.93 -27.74
N ALA A 228 5.32 27.29 -27.67
CA ALA A 228 5.63 26.05 -28.39
C ALA A 228 5.03 24.82 -27.69
N GLN A 229 5.11 24.77 -26.36
CA GLN A 229 4.67 23.63 -25.56
C GLN A 229 3.15 23.60 -25.38
N ASN A 230 2.54 24.70 -24.94
CA ASN A 230 1.16 24.71 -24.42
C ASN A 230 0.11 24.93 -25.52
N THR A 231 -0.02 23.92 -26.39
CA THR A 231 -0.94 23.91 -27.54
C THR A 231 -1.94 22.76 -27.46
N THR A 232 -3.11 22.92 -28.09
CA THR A 232 -4.16 21.89 -28.18
C THR A 232 -3.68 20.60 -28.87
N ALA A 233 -2.68 20.72 -29.76
CA ALA A 233 -2.04 19.60 -30.45
C ALA A 233 -1.18 18.75 -29.49
N ASN A 234 -0.45 19.40 -28.58
CA ASN A 234 0.40 18.77 -27.58
C ASN A 234 -0.39 18.24 -26.35
N GLY A 235 -1.72 18.43 -26.33
CA GLY A 235 -2.62 17.87 -25.32
C GLY A 235 -3.21 18.88 -24.32
N TYR A 236 -2.81 20.15 -24.37
CA TYR A 236 -3.22 21.20 -23.43
C TYR A 236 -4.63 21.76 -23.74
N GLY A 237 -5.17 22.53 -22.78
CA GLY A 237 -6.47 23.19 -22.90
C GLY A 237 -7.67 22.27 -22.62
N PRO A 238 -8.91 22.82 -22.58
CA PRO A 238 -10.11 22.10 -22.14
C PRO A 238 -10.47 20.90 -23.05
N CYS A 239 -9.96 20.86 -24.28
CA CYS A 239 -10.14 19.74 -25.22
C CYS A 239 -9.20 18.54 -24.93
N ALA A 240 -8.43 18.56 -23.83
CA ALA A 240 -7.55 17.46 -23.39
C ALA A 240 -8.29 16.12 -23.23
N SER A 241 -9.50 16.17 -22.68
CA SER A 241 -10.29 15.04 -22.14
C SER A 241 -10.90 14.05 -23.16
N SER A 242 -10.58 14.14 -24.45
CA SER A 242 -11.20 13.27 -25.47
C SER A 242 -10.47 11.92 -25.65
N ALA A 243 -11.21 10.83 -25.43
CA ALA A 243 -10.70 9.44 -25.34
C ALA A 243 -10.06 8.82 -26.61
N ARG A 244 -9.75 9.62 -27.64
CA ARG A 244 -9.01 9.23 -28.86
C ARG A 244 -7.59 9.83 -28.93
N LYS A 245 -7.11 10.44 -27.85
CA LYS A 245 -5.83 11.15 -27.78
C LYS A 245 -4.64 10.25 -27.37
N SER A 246 -3.42 10.79 -27.49
CA SER A 246 -2.16 10.10 -27.20
C SER A 246 -1.96 9.76 -25.72
N ILE A 247 -1.03 8.86 -25.42
CA ILE A 247 -0.56 8.56 -24.05
C ILE A 247 -0.16 9.83 -23.28
N GLN A 248 0.52 10.77 -23.94
CA GLN A 248 0.92 12.05 -23.35
C GLN A 248 -0.28 12.91 -22.89
N CYS A 249 -1.40 12.89 -23.63
CA CYS A 249 -2.61 13.60 -23.20
C CYS A 249 -3.22 12.98 -21.94
N HIS A 250 -3.15 11.64 -21.80
CA HIS A 250 -3.64 10.95 -20.60
C HIS A 250 -2.72 11.19 -19.39
N LEU A 251 -1.39 11.27 -19.61
CA LEU A 251 -0.43 11.66 -18.57
C LEU A 251 -0.66 13.10 -18.11
N LEU A 252 -0.86 14.05 -19.02
CA LEU A 252 -1.24 15.44 -18.68
C LEU A 252 -2.58 15.49 -17.94
N GLN A 253 -3.55 14.64 -18.29
CA GLN A 253 -4.83 14.54 -17.58
C GLN A 253 -4.65 14.04 -16.13
N MET A 254 -3.89 12.96 -15.93
CA MET A 254 -3.54 12.41 -14.62
C MET A 254 -2.86 13.47 -13.72
N TRP A 255 -1.82 14.14 -14.24
CA TRP A 255 -1.10 15.16 -13.49
C TRP A 255 -1.94 16.43 -13.23
N ALA A 256 -2.83 16.81 -14.14
CA ALA A 256 -3.79 17.89 -13.91
C ALA A 256 -4.79 17.53 -12.79
N SER A 257 -5.41 16.36 -12.87
CA SER A 257 -6.32 15.85 -11.81
C SER A 257 -5.63 15.76 -10.45
N PHE A 258 -4.33 15.42 -10.41
CA PHE A 258 -3.56 15.29 -9.18
C PHE A 258 -3.20 16.64 -8.52
N TYR A 259 -2.74 17.63 -9.30
CA TYR A 259 -2.42 18.97 -8.78
C TYR A 259 -3.67 19.80 -8.53
N PHE A 260 -4.70 19.69 -9.36
CA PHE A 260 -5.90 20.52 -9.30
C PHE A 260 -7.09 19.81 -8.62
N ALA A 261 -6.81 18.82 -7.77
CA ALA A 261 -7.81 17.98 -7.09
C ALA A 261 -8.84 18.73 -6.22
N ASN A 262 -8.57 20.00 -5.88
CA ASN A 262 -9.44 20.87 -5.08
C ASN A 262 -10.08 22.01 -5.92
N GLU A 263 -9.94 21.97 -7.25
CA GLU A 263 -10.27 23.05 -8.18
C GLU A 263 -11.03 22.52 -9.40
N ASP A 264 -11.94 23.31 -9.99
CA ASP A 264 -12.71 22.91 -11.18
C ASP A 264 -11.88 22.95 -12.50
N LEU A 265 -10.58 22.64 -12.43
CA LEU A 265 -9.62 22.74 -13.54
C LEU A 265 -9.04 21.37 -13.92
N GLY A 266 -9.78 20.59 -14.70
CA GLY A 266 -9.30 19.29 -15.20
C GLY A 266 -8.23 19.32 -16.30
N TYR A 267 -7.42 20.38 -16.48
CA TYR A 267 -6.41 20.47 -17.55
C TYR A 267 -5.29 21.49 -17.29
N PHE A 268 -4.13 21.29 -17.93
CA PHE A 268 -3.08 22.32 -18.02
C PHE A 268 -3.38 23.34 -19.14
N PRO A 269 -3.22 24.65 -18.90
CA PRO A 269 -3.71 25.71 -19.78
C PRO A 269 -2.93 25.82 -21.10
N LEU A 270 -3.58 26.41 -22.10
CA LEU A 270 -2.96 26.90 -23.34
C LEU A 270 -2.16 28.18 -23.08
N HIS A 271 -1.13 28.42 -23.90
CA HIS A 271 -0.35 29.67 -23.83
C HIS A 271 -1.24 30.92 -23.94
N GLU A 272 -2.20 30.92 -24.88
CA GLU A 272 -3.14 32.03 -25.02
C GLU A 272 -4.02 32.27 -23.79
N GLU A 273 -4.33 31.24 -23.00
CA GLU A 273 -5.11 31.38 -21.77
C GLU A 273 -4.27 32.09 -20.70
N ALA A 274 -2.97 31.80 -20.63
CA ALA A 274 -2.04 32.52 -19.77
C ALA A 274 -1.80 33.98 -20.19
N VAL A 275 -1.70 34.25 -21.50
CA VAL A 275 -1.58 35.63 -22.03
C VAL A 275 -2.86 36.46 -21.84
N ARG A 276 -4.04 35.81 -21.88
CA ARG A 276 -5.35 36.46 -21.66
C ARG A 276 -5.70 36.65 -20.18
N GLU A 277 -5.02 35.99 -19.26
CA GLU A 277 -5.24 36.10 -17.82
C GLU A 277 -4.88 37.51 -17.32
N PRO A 278 -5.73 38.20 -16.55
CA PRO A 278 -5.40 39.54 -16.04
C PRO A 278 -4.24 39.50 -15.05
N ALA A 279 -3.17 40.25 -15.31
CA ALA A 279 -1.94 40.24 -14.50
C ALA A 279 -2.11 40.52 -12.98
N HIS A 280 -3.28 41.00 -12.54
CA HIS A 280 -3.59 41.18 -11.12
C HIS A 280 -4.01 39.88 -10.41
N THR A 281 -4.44 38.83 -11.12
CA THR A 281 -4.81 37.53 -10.50
C THR A 281 -3.58 36.75 -10.03
N LYS A 282 -2.42 37.01 -10.65
CA LYS A 282 -1.12 36.33 -10.42
C LYS A 282 -1.15 34.80 -10.61
N ARG A 283 -2.20 34.26 -11.24
CA ARG A 283 -2.33 32.82 -11.55
C ARG A 283 -1.17 32.29 -12.41
N TYR A 284 -0.71 33.13 -13.34
CA TYR A 284 0.44 32.89 -14.19
C TYR A 284 1.44 34.04 -14.00
N LEU A 285 2.67 33.74 -13.59
CA LEU A 285 3.73 34.74 -13.40
C LEU A 285 4.67 34.74 -14.61
N PRO A 286 4.91 35.88 -15.29
CA PRO A 286 5.88 35.93 -16.37
C PRO A 286 7.29 35.64 -15.84
N LEU A 287 8.01 34.78 -16.56
CA LEU A 287 9.40 34.41 -16.31
C LEU A 287 10.33 35.32 -17.11
N HIS A 288 11.61 34.95 -17.20
CA HIS A 288 12.59 35.63 -18.07
C HIS A 288 12.08 35.74 -19.52
N SER A 289 12.46 36.83 -20.22
CA SER A 289 11.90 37.35 -21.48
C SER A 289 10.41 37.75 -21.48
N GLY A 290 9.57 37.15 -20.63
CA GLY A 290 8.11 37.38 -20.62
C GLY A 290 7.34 36.59 -21.67
N GLU A 291 8.01 35.73 -22.44
CA GLU A 291 7.41 34.79 -23.41
C GLU A 291 7.10 33.41 -22.79
N GLN A 292 7.45 33.24 -21.52
CA GLN A 292 7.18 32.06 -20.70
C GLN A 292 6.48 32.47 -19.40
N TYR A 293 5.58 31.62 -18.89
CA TYR A 293 4.85 31.86 -17.65
C TYR A 293 4.91 30.66 -16.69
N LEU A 294 5.10 30.92 -15.40
CA LEU A 294 4.97 29.92 -14.34
C LEU A 294 3.49 29.72 -13.99
N ASN A 295 3.01 28.48 -14.01
CA ASN A 295 1.74 28.08 -13.42
C ASN A 295 1.86 28.02 -11.89
N VAL A 296 1.51 29.14 -11.23
CA VAL A 296 1.72 29.31 -9.77
C VAL A 296 0.98 28.25 -8.96
N MET A 297 -0.22 27.85 -9.39
CA MET A 297 -1.03 26.86 -8.69
C MET A 297 -0.39 25.46 -8.73
N ALA A 298 0.05 25.00 -9.90
CA ALA A 298 0.76 23.74 -10.04
C ALA A 298 2.12 23.78 -9.32
N PHE A 299 2.81 24.92 -9.36
CA PHE A 299 4.10 25.12 -8.68
C PHE A 299 3.94 25.08 -7.15
N HIS A 300 2.92 25.75 -6.60
CA HIS A 300 2.60 25.71 -5.17
C HIS A 300 2.28 24.29 -4.71
N GLU A 301 1.42 23.56 -5.42
CA GLU A 301 1.07 22.19 -5.07
C GLU A 301 2.28 21.25 -5.18
N ARG A 302 3.09 21.35 -6.24
CA ARG A 302 4.31 20.56 -6.40
C ARG A 302 5.33 20.82 -5.28
N MET A 303 5.55 22.08 -4.93
CA MET A 303 6.45 22.44 -3.82
C MET A 303 5.88 22.02 -2.47
N ARG A 304 4.55 22.11 -2.28
CA ARG A 304 3.88 21.68 -1.06
C ARG A 304 4.11 20.21 -0.77
N LEU A 305 3.99 19.32 -1.76
CA LEU A 305 4.22 17.89 -1.60
C LEU A 305 5.61 17.56 -1.01
N SER A 306 6.68 18.27 -1.43
CA SER A 306 8.02 18.09 -0.86
C SER A 306 8.19 18.79 0.50
N ILE A 307 7.79 20.06 0.60
CA ILE A 307 8.06 20.90 1.79
C ILE A 307 7.21 20.44 2.99
N GLU A 308 5.94 20.07 2.77
CA GLU A 308 5.06 19.58 3.85
C GLU A 308 5.55 18.23 4.38
N THR A 309 5.88 17.28 3.49
CA THR A 309 6.49 15.99 3.84
C THR A 309 7.76 16.19 4.67
N PHE A 310 8.64 17.09 4.25
CA PHE A 310 9.87 17.41 4.97
C PHE A 310 9.60 18.02 6.36
N LEU A 311 8.74 19.04 6.47
CA LEU A 311 8.48 19.73 7.74
C LEU A 311 7.70 18.84 8.74
N VAL A 312 6.67 18.10 8.28
CA VAL A 312 5.91 17.18 9.13
C VAL A 312 6.79 16.05 9.68
N HIS A 313 7.70 15.53 8.85
CA HIS A 313 8.70 14.54 9.29
C HIS A 313 9.72 15.14 10.26
N ALA A 314 10.28 16.32 9.95
CA ALA A 314 11.23 17.03 10.80
C ALA A 314 10.68 17.28 12.21
N ASP A 315 9.46 17.81 12.30
CA ASP A 315 8.75 18.00 13.57
C ASP A 315 8.49 16.67 14.27
N SER A 316 8.05 15.63 13.56
CA SER A 316 7.76 14.34 14.18
C SER A 316 9.00 13.64 14.73
N VAL A 317 10.18 13.87 14.17
CA VAL A 317 11.44 13.38 14.74
C VAL A 317 11.87 14.26 15.93
N ALA A 318 11.65 15.58 15.88
CA ALA A 318 11.92 16.48 17.00
C ALA A 318 11.06 16.15 18.24
N GLU A 319 9.76 15.88 18.05
CA GLU A 319 8.84 15.41 19.10
C GLU A 319 9.32 14.10 19.75
N GLN A 320 9.75 13.13 18.92
CA GLN A 320 10.30 11.85 19.37
C GLN A 320 11.64 12.00 20.11
N GLN A 321 12.39 13.07 19.82
CA GLN A 321 13.64 13.44 20.50
C GLN A 321 13.44 14.41 21.68
N HIS A 322 12.20 14.81 21.96
CA HIS A 322 11.82 15.74 23.04
C HIS A 322 12.59 17.07 23.00
N THR A 323 12.78 17.62 21.80
CA THR A 323 13.47 18.89 21.55
C THR A 323 12.82 19.63 20.37
N ASP A 324 13.19 20.89 20.16
CA ASP A 324 12.77 21.64 18.98
C ASP A 324 13.67 21.34 17.77
N ALA A 325 13.08 21.31 16.57
CA ALA A 325 13.81 21.33 15.31
C ALA A 325 14.40 22.72 15.03
N TYR A 326 15.65 22.71 14.56
CA TYR A 326 16.31 23.78 13.81
C TYR A 326 16.49 23.31 12.37
N ILE A 327 15.72 23.89 11.45
CA ILE A 327 15.73 23.53 10.04
C ILE A 327 16.81 24.32 9.29
N HIS A 328 17.67 23.64 8.54
CA HIS A 328 18.40 24.22 7.41
C HIS A 328 17.62 23.89 6.13
N ALA A 329 17.02 24.90 5.49
CA ALA A 329 16.23 24.81 4.27
C ALA A 329 16.97 25.42 3.07
N VAL A 330 16.74 24.88 1.87
CA VAL A 330 17.36 25.31 0.61
C VAL A 330 16.28 25.65 -0.44
N PRO A 331 16.62 26.30 -1.58
CA PRO A 331 15.61 26.77 -2.54
C PRO A 331 14.75 25.70 -3.25
N LEU A 332 15.17 24.44 -3.28
CA LEU A 332 14.52 23.35 -4.05
C LEU A 332 14.34 23.61 -5.57
N ILE A 333 14.93 24.69 -6.06
CA ILE A 333 14.87 25.21 -7.43
C ILE A 333 16.27 25.11 -8.05
N PRO A 334 16.42 24.78 -9.35
CA PRO A 334 17.71 24.80 -10.03
C PRO A 334 18.39 26.18 -9.95
N PRO A 335 19.71 26.32 -9.70
CA PRO A 335 20.35 27.60 -9.41
C PRO A 335 20.09 28.73 -10.42
N LEU A 336 20.01 28.42 -11.73
CA LEU A 336 19.71 29.39 -12.79
C LEU A 336 18.32 30.05 -12.67
N TRP A 337 17.41 29.45 -11.90
CA TRP A 337 16.05 29.93 -11.68
C TRP A 337 15.88 30.64 -10.32
N CYS A 338 16.84 30.48 -9.39
CA CYS A 338 16.84 31.12 -8.08
C CYS A 338 17.01 32.65 -8.13
N GLU A 339 17.50 33.20 -9.24
CA GLU A 339 17.61 34.66 -9.46
C GLU A 339 16.23 35.33 -9.66
N SER A 340 15.18 34.56 -9.95
CA SER A 340 13.81 35.08 -10.08
C SER A 340 13.20 35.38 -8.70
N GLU A 341 13.12 36.67 -8.34
CA GLU A 341 12.42 37.15 -7.14
C GLU A 341 10.98 36.62 -7.06
N ALA A 342 10.30 36.53 -8.20
CA ALA A 342 8.93 36.03 -8.29
C ALA A 342 8.82 34.54 -7.95
N LEU A 343 9.74 33.70 -8.45
CA LEU A 343 9.78 32.26 -8.18
C LEU A 343 10.19 31.98 -6.72
N CYS A 344 11.20 32.70 -6.21
CA CYS A 344 11.55 32.66 -4.79
C CYS A 344 10.36 33.07 -3.92
N THR A 345 9.65 34.15 -4.27
CA THR A 345 8.46 34.61 -3.52
C THR A 345 7.35 33.56 -3.50
N ALA A 346 7.10 32.86 -4.62
CA ALA A 346 6.16 31.74 -4.67
C ALA A 346 6.59 30.57 -3.76
N LEU A 347 7.87 30.20 -3.75
CA LEU A 347 8.40 29.18 -2.83
C LEU A 347 8.18 29.57 -1.36
N PHE A 348 8.50 30.82 -0.98
CA PHE A 348 8.27 31.30 0.38
C PHE A 348 6.77 31.40 0.73
N GLN A 349 5.88 31.64 -0.24
CA GLN A 349 4.42 31.56 -0.03
C GLN A 349 3.97 30.13 0.30
N VAL A 350 4.59 29.09 -0.26
CA VAL A 350 4.32 27.69 0.12
C VAL A 350 4.76 27.41 1.56
N TYR A 351 5.95 27.86 1.98
CA TYR A 351 6.36 27.79 3.39
C TYR A 351 5.38 28.51 4.33
N ALA A 352 4.94 29.72 3.97
CA ALA A 352 3.96 30.48 4.75
C ALA A 352 2.61 29.76 4.83
N SER A 353 2.10 29.23 3.71
CA SER A 353 0.84 28.47 3.65
C SER A 353 0.90 27.21 4.51
N ILE A 354 1.97 26.42 4.43
CA ILE A 354 2.15 25.22 5.25
C ILE A 354 2.22 25.60 6.73
N LEU A 355 3.00 26.61 7.13
CA LEU A 355 3.08 27.04 8.53
C LEU A 355 1.76 27.62 9.06
N GLN A 356 0.91 28.19 8.21
CA GLN A 356 -0.43 28.67 8.59
C GLN A 356 -1.46 27.54 8.69
N THR A 357 -1.37 26.51 7.85
CA THR A 357 -2.37 25.43 7.76
C THR A 357 -2.03 24.20 8.60
N VAL A 358 -0.77 23.72 8.54
CA VAL A 358 -0.31 22.49 9.19
C VAL A 358 0.28 22.81 10.56
N LYS A 359 -0.14 22.10 11.60
CA LYS A 359 0.35 22.34 12.97
C LYS A 359 1.72 21.69 13.20
N LEU A 360 2.73 22.52 13.42
CA LEU A 360 4.14 22.18 13.50
C LEU A 360 4.76 22.81 14.77
N PRO A 361 4.35 22.35 15.97
CA PRO A 361 4.68 23.00 17.23
C PRO A 361 6.14 22.79 17.66
N ASN A 362 6.82 21.76 17.16
CA ASN A 362 8.22 21.46 17.50
C ASN A 362 9.19 22.01 16.44
N ILE A 363 8.76 22.90 15.53
CA ILE A 363 9.65 23.66 14.65
C ILE A 363 9.84 25.06 15.21
N SER A 364 11.06 25.34 15.67
CA SER A 364 11.39 26.62 16.34
C SER A 364 12.14 27.61 15.44
N ASP A 365 12.88 27.10 14.45
CA ASP A 365 13.80 27.85 13.61
C ASP A 365 13.75 27.29 12.18
N ILE A 366 13.65 28.18 11.18
CA ILE A 366 13.99 27.85 9.78
C ILE A 366 15.06 28.82 9.31
N ALA A 367 16.22 28.26 8.96
CA ALA A 367 17.33 28.94 8.33
C ALA A 367 17.35 28.62 6.83
N TRP A 368 17.01 29.61 6.01
CA TRP A 368 17.08 29.54 4.56
C TRP A 368 18.50 29.86 4.08
N VAL A 369 19.15 28.84 3.53
CA VAL A 369 20.55 28.83 3.07
C VAL A 369 20.59 28.69 1.55
N GLY A 370 21.54 29.36 0.88
CA GLY A 370 21.66 29.33 -0.59
C GLY A 370 20.70 30.27 -1.34
N PHE A 371 20.01 31.16 -0.63
CA PHE A 371 19.21 32.24 -1.21
C PHE A 371 20.09 33.51 -1.44
N PRO A 372 19.63 34.49 -2.25
CA PRO A 372 20.38 35.74 -2.48
C PRO A 372 20.77 36.44 -1.18
N LYS A 373 22.03 36.85 -1.05
CA LYS A 373 22.63 37.24 0.25
C LYS A 373 22.00 38.49 0.89
N ASP A 374 21.40 39.36 0.09
CA ASP A 374 20.70 40.56 0.56
C ASP A 374 19.23 40.29 0.94
N CYS A 375 18.72 39.08 0.70
CA CYS A 375 17.36 38.68 1.07
C CYS A 375 17.23 38.59 2.59
N THR A 376 16.67 39.63 3.19
CA THR A 376 16.42 39.74 4.64
C THR A 376 14.93 39.65 4.99
N GLN A 377 14.05 39.65 3.98
CA GLN A 377 12.61 39.48 4.12
C GLN A 377 12.00 38.88 2.84
N CYS A 378 11.10 37.90 2.98
CA CYS A 378 10.31 37.35 1.87
C CYS A 378 8.98 36.75 2.39
N ALA A 379 7.88 36.91 1.63
CA ALA A 379 6.52 36.40 1.94
C ALA A 379 5.99 36.58 3.38
N GLY A 380 6.48 37.59 4.12
CA GLY A 380 6.10 37.84 5.52
C GLY A 380 7.08 37.29 6.57
N PHE A 381 8.06 36.48 6.17
CA PHE A 381 9.22 36.14 6.99
C PHE A 381 10.24 37.29 6.94
N THR A 382 10.80 37.68 8.09
CA THR A 382 11.89 38.67 8.21
C THR A 382 13.01 38.09 9.06
N HIS A 383 14.26 38.28 8.67
CA HIS A 383 15.44 37.77 9.38
C HIS A 383 15.41 38.15 10.88
N GLY A 384 15.58 37.15 11.74
CA GLY A 384 15.60 37.27 13.21
C GLY A 384 14.22 37.30 13.87
N ASN A 385 13.15 37.59 13.13
CA ASN A 385 11.80 37.71 13.66
C ASN A 385 11.09 36.34 13.76
N VAL A 386 10.10 36.25 14.65
CA VAL A 386 9.26 35.04 14.82
C VAL A 386 7.97 35.18 14.01
N PHE A 387 7.87 34.41 12.93
CA PHE A 387 6.63 34.22 12.18
C PHE A 387 5.64 33.45 13.05
N SER A 388 4.53 34.09 13.40
CA SER A 388 3.54 33.57 14.34
C SER A 388 2.20 33.34 13.62
N CYS A 389 1.65 32.13 13.73
CA CYS A 389 0.44 31.71 13.02
C CYS A 389 -0.73 31.48 13.98
N GLU A 390 -1.97 31.60 13.49
CA GLU A 390 -3.20 31.41 14.29
C GLU A 390 -3.35 29.97 14.83
N ASN A 391 -2.79 28.98 14.12
CA ASN A 391 -2.73 27.58 14.56
C ASN A 391 -1.77 27.32 15.75
N GLY A 392 -1.01 28.33 16.17
CA GLY A 392 -0.06 28.30 17.28
C GLY A 392 1.41 28.12 16.88
N ASN A 393 1.74 27.93 15.60
CA ASN A 393 3.13 27.82 15.14
C ASN A 393 3.89 29.13 15.36
N ARG A 394 5.15 29.05 15.81
CA ARG A 394 6.00 30.20 16.16
C ARG A 394 7.45 29.97 15.72
N VAL A 395 7.70 30.17 14.42
CA VAL A 395 8.99 29.85 13.79
C VAL A 395 9.86 31.11 13.68
N ARG A 396 11.09 31.09 14.20
CA ARG A 396 12.08 32.14 13.92
C ARG A 396 12.61 31.99 12.51
N ALA A 397 12.46 33.04 11.71
CA ALA A 397 12.96 33.12 10.35
C ALA A 397 14.42 33.58 10.34
N LEU A 398 15.32 32.80 9.74
CA LEU A 398 16.73 33.13 9.58
C LEU A 398 17.09 33.05 8.10
N PHE A 399 17.76 34.09 7.59
CA PHE A 399 18.24 34.15 6.21
C PHE A 399 19.76 34.29 6.24
N GLY A 400 20.51 33.43 5.54
CA GLY A 400 21.97 33.57 5.47
C GLY A 400 22.72 32.32 5.03
N ASP A 401 24.02 32.50 4.79
CA ASP A 401 24.94 31.48 4.29
C ASP A 401 25.60 30.74 5.49
N ARG A 402 24.91 29.75 6.05
CA ARG A 402 25.30 29.05 7.30
C ARG A 402 25.73 27.60 7.04
N HIS A 403 26.81 27.14 7.68
CA HIS A 403 27.25 25.75 7.52
C HIS A 403 26.34 24.77 8.30
N PRO A 404 26.01 23.60 7.73
CA PRO A 404 25.30 22.53 8.43
C PRO A 404 26.01 21.92 9.65
N ALA A 405 27.24 22.33 9.97
CA ALA A 405 27.93 21.98 11.23
C ALA A 405 27.91 23.11 12.28
N ASP A 406 27.51 24.34 11.94
CA ASP A 406 27.56 25.49 12.87
C ASP A 406 26.58 25.31 14.04
N ASP A 407 26.96 25.75 15.25
CA ASP A 407 26.15 25.62 16.47
C ASP A 407 24.70 26.17 16.29
N VAL A 408 23.69 25.31 16.44
CA VAL A 408 22.27 25.71 16.31
C VAL A 408 21.78 26.60 17.46
N GLY A 409 22.56 26.72 18.55
CA GLY A 409 22.33 27.65 19.65
C GLY A 409 21.51 27.07 20.79
N GLN A 410 20.84 27.96 21.54
CA GLN A 410 20.29 27.68 22.86
C GLN A 410 19.43 26.41 22.96
N THR A 411 19.68 25.66 24.03
CA THR A 411 18.96 24.46 24.41
C THR A 411 17.51 24.75 24.83
N VAL A 412 16.64 23.78 24.60
CA VAL A 412 15.23 23.80 25.02
C VAL A 412 15.08 22.81 26.16
N HIS A 413 14.66 23.28 27.34
CA HIS A 413 14.64 22.50 28.58
C HIS A 413 15.97 21.81 28.96
N GLY A 414 17.11 22.29 28.44
CA GLY A 414 18.44 21.70 28.64
C GLY A 414 18.89 20.75 27.52
N VAL A 415 18.02 20.42 26.56
CA VAL A 415 18.33 19.57 25.39
C VAL A 415 18.74 20.43 24.20
N PRO A 416 19.83 20.12 23.46
CA PRO A 416 20.15 20.80 22.20
C PRO A 416 19.04 20.64 21.16
N LYS A 417 18.86 21.66 20.30
CA LYS A 417 17.89 21.59 19.20
C LYS A 417 18.26 20.51 18.20
N LEU A 418 17.27 19.77 17.71
CA LEU A 418 17.48 18.81 16.63
C LEU A 418 17.81 19.55 15.34
N ARG A 419 19.05 19.45 14.87
CA ARG A 419 19.41 19.91 13.54
C ARG A 419 18.75 19.00 12.49
N VAL A 420 17.90 19.58 11.65
CA VAL A 420 17.36 18.93 10.45
C VAL A 420 17.84 19.67 9.21
N VAL A 421 18.45 18.95 8.27
CA VAL A 421 19.10 19.53 7.10
C VAL A 421 18.47 19.02 5.82
N MET A 422 17.98 19.96 5.00
CA MET A 422 17.51 19.70 3.64
C MET A 422 18.71 19.63 2.69
N TYR A 423 19.03 18.44 2.18
CA TYR A 423 19.98 18.24 1.10
C TYR A 423 19.26 18.40 -0.25
N PRO A 424 19.64 19.38 -1.10
CA PRO A 424 19.09 19.48 -2.45
C PRO A 424 19.61 18.31 -3.28
N TRP A 425 18.70 17.43 -3.69
CA TRP A 425 19.05 16.24 -4.45
C TRP A 425 18.60 16.39 -5.91
N ASP A 426 19.45 15.95 -6.84
CA ASP A 426 19.08 15.83 -8.24
C ASP A 426 18.18 14.58 -8.46
N PRO A 427 16.93 14.72 -8.95
CA PRO A 427 16.07 13.56 -9.20
C PRO A 427 16.60 12.62 -10.28
N TYR A 428 17.50 13.05 -11.18
CA TYR A 428 18.13 12.19 -12.19
C TYR A 428 19.22 11.29 -11.65
N ALA A 429 19.87 11.68 -10.55
CA ALA A 429 21.12 11.07 -10.12
C ALA A 429 21.00 10.34 -8.78
N TYR A 430 22.05 9.60 -8.40
CA TYR A 430 22.21 9.11 -7.04
C TYR A 430 22.55 10.28 -6.09
N PRO A 431 22.17 10.23 -4.80
CA PRO A 431 22.59 11.23 -3.81
C PRO A 431 24.11 11.38 -3.84
N GLY A 432 24.57 12.61 -4.04
CA GLY A 432 25.96 12.92 -4.41
C GLY A 432 26.09 13.62 -5.78
N ASN A 433 25.34 13.21 -6.80
CA ASN A 433 25.51 13.57 -8.23
C ASN A 433 26.99 13.88 -8.60
N ALA A 434 27.39 15.15 -8.68
CA ALA A 434 28.72 15.55 -9.11
C ALA A 434 29.87 15.14 -8.15
N PHE A 435 29.57 14.81 -6.88
CA PHE A 435 30.48 14.09 -5.99
C PHE A 435 30.98 12.77 -6.59
N TRP A 436 30.11 12.09 -7.35
CA TRP A 436 30.46 10.88 -8.12
C TRP A 436 31.12 11.16 -9.48
N ASP A 437 31.37 12.43 -9.81
CA ASP A 437 32.27 12.85 -10.91
C ASP A 437 33.57 13.45 -10.37
N GLY A 438 33.87 13.24 -9.08
CA GLY A 438 35.06 13.77 -8.40
C GLY A 438 35.01 15.26 -8.09
N LYS A 439 33.86 15.93 -8.29
CA LYS A 439 33.65 17.36 -8.04
C LYS A 439 33.08 17.57 -6.63
N VAL A 440 33.53 18.59 -5.90
CA VAL A 440 32.86 19.04 -4.67
C VAL A 440 31.85 20.12 -5.03
N ASP A 441 30.60 19.72 -5.22
CA ASP A 441 29.47 20.57 -5.61
C ASP A 441 28.68 21.09 -4.39
N CYS A 442 28.49 20.24 -3.39
CA CYS A 442 27.71 20.50 -2.20
C CYS A 442 28.56 20.26 -0.95
N LYS A 443 28.57 21.23 -0.02
CA LYS A 443 29.27 21.05 1.26
C LYS A 443 28.79 19.84 2.05
N LEU A 444 27.52 19.42 1.87
CA LEU A 444 26.95 18.25 2.53
C LEU A 444 27.51 16.92 2.01
N THR A 445 27.77 16.78 0.72
CA THR A 445 28.33 15.55 0.14
C THR A 445 29.80 15.38 0.54
N ALA A 446 30.52 16.47 0.76
CA ALA A 446 31.91 16.47 1.26
C ALA A 446 32.08 16.41 2.79
N SER A 447 31.03 16.67 3.60
CA SER A 447 31.11 16.73 5.07
C SER A 447 30.36 15.61 5.82
N SER A 448 29.54 14.82 5.12
CA SER A 448 28.67 13.83 5.76
C SER A 448 28.61 12.52 4.98
N LEU A 449 28.13 11.46 5.64
CA LEU A 449 28.09 10.10 5.10
C LEU A 449 26.94 9.88 4.08
N ILE A 450 26.21 10.94 3.70
CA ILE A 450 25.02 10.82 2.84
C ILE A 450 25.25 10.20 1.46
N PRO A 451 26.41 10.33 0.77
CA PRO A 451 26.61 9.66 -0.51
C PRO A 451 26.55 8.14 -0.38
N GLU A 452 27.11 7.56 0.69
CA GLU A 452 27.01 6.12 0.92
C GLU A 452 25.65 5.74 1.55
N LEU A 453 25.22 6.45 2.60
CA LEU A 453 24.02 6.09 3.37
C LEU A 453 22.72 6.17 2.56
N MET A 454 22.62 7.15 1.65
CA MET A 454 21.44 7.37 0.81
C MET A 454 21.53 6.69 -0.57
N ASN A 455 22.56 5.88 -0.84
CA ASN A 455 22.73 5.16 -2.11
C ASN A 455 21.99 3.81 -2.08
N PRO A 456 20.99 3.56 -2.94
CA PRO A 456 20.17 2.34 -2.93
C PRO A 456 20.87 1.06 -3.40
N LEU A 457 22.09 1.12 -3.96
CA LEU A 457 22.91 -0.07 -4.21
C LEU A 457 23.79 -0.42 -2.99
N ILE A 458 24.13 0.58 -2.16
CA ILE A 458 24.89 0.37 -0.92
C ILE A 458 23.94 -0.02 0.22
N ASN A 459 22.88 0.76 0.45
CA ASN A 459 21.89 0.60 1.52
C ASN A 459 20.56 -0.02 1.02
N SER A 460 20.66 -1.01 0.13
CA SER A 460 19.55 -1.64 -0.60
C SER A 460 18.44 -2.23 0.28
N VAL A 461 18.78 -2.65 1.52
CA VAL A 461 17.85 -3.21 2.51
C VAL A 461 16.88 -2.16 3.09
N ASN A 462 17.28 -0.89 3.11
CA ASN A 462 16.53 0.20 3.72
C ASN A 462 15.97 1.22 2.70
N LEU A 463 16.57 1.29 1.49
CA LEU A 463 16.15 2.17 0.40
C LEU A 463 15.33 1.42 -0.67
N CYS A 464 14.21 0.83 -0.23
CA CYS A 464 13.25 0.15 -1.10
C CYS A 464 11.80 0.54 -0.75
N GLY A 465 10.87 0.20 -1.63
CA GLY A 465 9.45 0.52 -1.48
C GLY A 465 8.78 -0.10 -0.25
N GLU A 466 9.25 -1.27 0.22
CA GLU A 466 8.73 -1.88 1.46
C GLU A 466 9.06 -1.05 2.72
N ARG A 467 10.11 -0.21 2.63
CA ARG A 467 10.62 0.63 3.72
C ARG A 467 10.16 2.08 3.64
N ALA A 468 9.55 2.47 2.53
CA ALA A 468 9.02 3.81 2.33
C ALA A 468 7.96 4.16 3.39
N GLN A 469 7.83 5.45 3.69
CA GLN A 469 6.86 5.99 4.63
C GLN A 469 5.98 7.03 3.92
N PHE A 470 4.67 6.85 3.98
CA PHE A 470 3.73 7.85 3.46
C PHE A 470 3.39 8.82 4.59
N ILE A 471 3.87 10.06 4.50
CA ILE A 471 3.64 11.10 5.50
C ILE A 471 2.24 11.68 5.29
N GLU A 472 1.41 11.60 6.33
CA GLU A 472 0.04 12.11 6.39
C GLU A 472 0.00 13.51 7.04
N ASP A 473 -0.99 14.34 6.68
CA ASP A 473 -1.15 15.70 7.20
C ASP A 473 -1.59 15.71 8.68
N ARG A 474 -0.97 16.60 9.46
CA ARG A 474 -1.21 16.82 10.89
C ARG A 474 -2.46 17.62 11.22
N LEU A 475 -3.29 17.98 10.24
CA LEU A 475 -4.66 18.47 10.49
C LEU A 475 -5.53 17.48 11.30
N THR A 476 -5.12 16.20 11.45
CA THR A 476 -5.64 15.33 12.52
C THR A 476 -4.60 15.13 13.63
N SER A 477 -4.94 15.51 14.86
CA SER A 477 -3.99 15.63 15.97
C SER A 477 -3.75 14.31 16.73
N THR A 478 -2.89 13.45 16.20
CA THR A 478 -1.96 12.59 16.99
C THR A 478 -0.92 11.95 16.07
N THR A 479 0.36 12.11 16.39
CA THR A 479 1.48 11.69 15.55
C THR A 479 1.59 10.17 15.43
N ASN A 480 1.41 9.66 14.22
CA ASN A 480 1.86 8.33 13.80
C ASN A 480 2.63 8.47 12.47
N THR A 481 3.96 8.38 12.50
CA THR A 481 4.76 8.27 11.28
C THR A 481 4.48 6.94 10.61
N CYS A 482 3.68 6.94 9.54
CA CYS A 482 3.27 5.74 8.81
C CYS A 482 4.45 5.12 8.06
N SER A 483 5.13 4.15 8.69
CA SER A 483 5.72 3.05 7.93
C SER A 483 4.62 2.39 7.10
N ILE A 484 4.92 1.92 5.88
CA ILE A 484 4.01 1.07 5.10
C ILE A 484 3.50 -0.18 5.89
N SER A 485 4.17 -0.55 6.99
CA SER A 485 3.69 -1.57 7.94
C SER A 485 2.69 -1.10 9.03
N GLN A 486 2.51 0.21 9.26
CA GLN A 486 1.81 0.77 10.44
C GLN A 486 1.13 2.16 10.26
N VAL A 487 -0.07 2.23 9.67
CA VAL A 487 -1.17 3.11 10.14
C VAL A 487 -2.51 2.39 10.01
N VAL A 488 -3.41 2.59 10.98
CA VAL A 488 -4.84 2.27 10.89
C VAL A 488 -5.65 3.33 11.64
N MET A 489 -6.19 4.31 10.91
CA MET A 489 -7.27 5.25 11.26
C MET A 489 -7.10 6.20 12.47
N SER A 490 -7.32 7.49 12.22
CA SER A 490 -7.95 8.44 13.16
C SER A 490 -9.13 9.15 12.45
N GLU A 491 -9.96 9.91 13.18
CA GLU A 491 -11.30 10.33 12.72
C GLU A 491 -11.47 11.83 12.43
N SER A 492 -12.49 12.11 11.62
CA SER A 492 -13.04 13.44 11.35
C SER A 492 -13.65 14.14 12.58
N THR A 493 -13.80 15.46 12.46
CA THR A 493 -14.63 16.30 13.34
C THR A 493 -15.86 16.82 12.58
N TYR A 494 -16.97 17.01 13.29
CA TYR A 494 -18.28 17.48 12.80
C TYR A 494 -18.30 19.03 12.80
N MET A 495 -19.28 19.80 12.30
CA MET A 495 -20.75 19.74 12.13
C MET A 495 -21.12 20.60 10.87
N THR A 496 -22.35 20.81 10.37
CA THR A 496 -23.74 20.85 10.91
C THR A 496 -24.77 20.18 9.96
N ALA A 497 -26.07 20.43 10.16
CA ALA A 497 -27.17 19.59 9.67
C ALA A 497 -28.14 20.29 8.67
N GLU A 498 -29.05 19.47 8.14
CA GLU A 498 -30.27 19.81 7.37
C GLU A 498 -30.09 20.43 5.98
N GLU A 499 -30.09 19.57 4.95
CA GLU A 499 -30.97 19.76 3.77
C GLU A 499 -31.22 18.42 3.03
N THR A 500 -32.06 18.44 1.97
CA THR A 500 -32.74 17.25 1.41
C THR A 500 -31.86 16.26 0.64
N VAL A 501 -32.22 14.97 0.71
CA VAL A 501 -31.58 13.89 -0.07
C VAL A 501 -31.97 13.98 -1.56
N THR A 502 -31.06 14.51 -2.38
CA THR A 502 -31.11 14.43 -3.85
C THR A 502 -29.79 13.90 -4.41
N GLU A 503 -29.89 12.97 -5.36
CA GLU A 503 -28.81 12.39 -6.18
C GLU A 503 -27.56 11.89 -5.44
N ILE A 504 -27.64 10.64 -4.95
CA ILE A 504 -26.46 9.85 -4.61
C ILE A 504 -25.95 9.17 -5.88
N ASP A 505 -24.96 9.78 -6.54
CA ASP A 505 -24.10 9.09 -7.50
C ASP A 505 -22.79 8.73 -6.80
N LEU A 506 -22.63 7.43 -6.50
CA LEU A 506 -21.42 6.85 -5.96
C LEU A 506 -20.59 6.30 -7.11
N GLU A 507 -19.48 6.94 -7.43
CA GLU A 507 -18.45 6.37 -8.29
C GLU A 507 -17.74 5.24 -7.52
N ILE A 508 -18.20 4.01 -7.77
CA ILE A 508 -17.69 2.81 -7.11
C ILE A 508 -16.40 2.39 -7.81
N SER A 509 -15.28 2.58 -7.11
CA SER A 509 -13.91 2.44 -7.61
C SER A 509 -13.58 1.04 -8.15
N SER A 510 -12.65 0.97 -9.10
CA SER A 510 -12.24 -0.28 -9.77
C SER A 510 -11.45 -1.20 -8.84
N VAL A 511 -11.67 -2.52 -8.99
CA VAL A 511 -11.16 -3.52 -8.05
C VAL A 511 -9.76 -4.01 -8.44
N THR A 512 -8.72 -3.31 -7.97
CA THR A 512 -7.34 -3.78 -8.06
C THR A 512 -7.10 -5.03 -7.17
N PRO A 513 -6.38 -6.05 -7.66
CA PRO A 513 -5.90 -7.15 -6.81
C PRO A 513 -4.91 -6.65 -5.77
N CYS A 514 -5.09 -7.06 -4.51
CA CYS A 514 -4.11 -6.78 -3.45
C CYS A 514 -2.91 -7.75 -3.57
N PRO A 515 -1.65 -7.27 -3.51
CA PRO A 515 -0.47 -8.13 -3.57
C PRO A 515 -0.38 -9.09 -2.35
N PRO A 516 0.39 -10.19 -2.44
CA PRO A 516 0.53 -11.15 -1.34
C PRO A 516 1.19 -10.47 -0.13
N GLN A 517 0.43 -10.30 0.96
CA GLN A 517 0.95 -9.60 2.14
C GLN A 517 1.87 -10.51 2.98
N PRO A 518 2.99 -9.98 3.51
CA PRO A 518 3.88 -10.74 4.37
C PRO A 518 3.13 -11.26 5.61
N ARG A 519 3.40 -12.51 5.99
CA ARG A 519 2.62 -13.21 7.02
C ARG A 519 2.67 -12.45 8.35
N PRO A 520 1.52 -12.17 9.00
CA PRO A 520 1.47 -11.31 10.17
C PRO A 520 2.29 -11.89 11.33
N THR A 521 3.25 -11.12 11.83
CA THR A 521 4.11 -11.39 13.00
C THR A 521 3.32 -11.30 14.31
N SER A 522 2.28 -12.11 14.43
CA SER A 522 1.41 -12.17 15.60
C SER A 522 2.17 -12.59 16.85
N ALA A 523 1.79 -12.03 18.00
CA ALA A 523 2.36 -12.39 19.29
C ALA A 523 2.08 -13.87 19.60
N LYS A 524 3.14 -14.70 19.52
CA LYS A 524 3.07 -16.16 19.60
C LYS A 524 2.36 -16.60 20.88
N VAL A 525 1.29 -17.38 20.75
CA VAL A 525 0.56 -17.91 21.92
C VAL A 525 1.43 -18.93 22.64
N SER A 526 1.41 -18.93 23.98
CA SER A 526 2.04 -19.97 24.79
C SER A 526 1.15 -21.20 24.91
N LEU A 527 1.73 -22.38 25.12
CA LEU A 527 0.96 -23.63 25.26
C LEU A 527 -0.01 -23.56 26.44
N GLN A 528 0.40 -22.92 27.54
CA GLN A 528 -0.43 -22.72 28.72
C GLN A 528 -1.64 -21.82 28.40
N GLU A 529 -1.46 -20.68 27.71
CA GLU A 529 -2.59 -19.82 27.31
C GLU A 529 -3.45 -20.51 26.23
N LEU A 530 -2.89 -21.34 25.35
CA LEU A 530 -3.67 -22.12 24.39
C LEU A 530 -4.54 -23.20 25.08
N GLN A 531 -3.99 -23.92 26.06
CA GLN A 531 -4.73 -24.83 26.93
C GLN A 531 -5.82 -24.09 27.71
N GLN A 532 -5.50 -22.95 28.32
CA GLN A 532 -6.45 -22.11 29.02
C GLN A 532 -7.55 -21.61 28.09
N ARG A 533 -7.24 -21.14 26.87
CA ARG A 533 -8.21 -20.77 25.83
C ARG A 533 -9.11 -21.94 25.45
N SER A 534 -8.57 -23.15 25.27
CA SER A 534 -9.35 -24.35 24.95
C SER A 534 -10.32 -24.73 26.09
N ALA A 535 -9.88 -24.66 27.35
CA ALA A 535 -10.72 -24.91 28.52
C ALA A 535 -11.76 -23.80 28.75
N ARG A 536 -11.37 -22.54 28.55
CA ARG A 536 -12.21 -21.33 28.58
C ARG A 536 -13.28 -21.39 27.48
N PHE A 537 -12.94 -21.92 26.29
CA PHE A 537 -13.88 -22.17 25.19
C PHE A 537 -14.93 -23.21 25.58
N VAL A 538 -14.55 -24.39 26.11
CA VAL A 538 -15.55 -25.40 26.57
C VAL A 538 -16.55 -24.81 27.54
N ARG A 539 -16.08 -24.07 28.56
CA ARG A 539 -16.95 -23.42 29.56
C ARG A 539 -17.85 -22.33 28.95
N ARG A 540 -17.43 -21.69 27.86
CA ARG A 540 -18.20 -20.66 27.12
C ARG A 540 -19.08 -21.21 26.01
N ALA A 541 -18.78 -22.38 25.46
CA ALA A 541 -19.47 -22.95 24.30
C ALA A 541 -20.82 -23.58 24.68
N GLY A 542 -20.94 -24.14 25.88
CA GLY A 542 -22.18 -24.78 26.36
C GLY A 542 -22.42 -26.18 25.80
N VAL A 543 -22.03 -26.42 24.54
CA VAL A 543 -22.07 -27.72 23.87
C VAL A 543 -20.97 -28.69 24.34
N ARG A 544 -21.27 -29.99 24.28
CA ARG A 544 -20.28 -31.07 24.50
C ARG A 544 -19.50 -31.31 23.20
N PHE A 545 -18.20 -31.54 23.31
CA PHE A 545 -17.39 -31.99 22.17
C PHE A 545 -17.73 -33.47 21.86
N PRO A 546 -17.97 -33.85 20.58
CA PRO A 546 -18.27 -35.23 20.21
C PRO A 546 -17.15 -36.24 20.50
N SER A 547 -15.89 -35.78 20.55
CA SER A 547 -14.73 -36.59 20.95
C SER A 547 -13.82 -35.82 21.90
N SER A 548 -13.02 -36.56 22.67
CA SER A 548 -11.91 -36.04 23.46
C SER A 548 -10.53 -36.27 22.82
N THR A 549 -10.43 -37.06 21.75
CA THR A 549 -9.15 -37.50 21.16
C THR A 549 -8.39 -36.35 20.47
N ASN A 550 -9.09 -35.51 19.73
CA ASN A 550 -8.54 -34.35 19.01
C ASN A 550 -8.38 -33.08 19.88
N ARG A 551 -8.44 -33.20 21.21
CA ARG A 551 -8.39 -32.03 22.11
C ARG A 551 -6.95 -31.64 22.40
N ILE A 552 -6.61 -30.36 22.14
CA ILE A 552 -5.36 -29.68 22.54
C ILE A 552 -4.89 -30.13 23.93
N VAL A 553 -5.78 -30.12 24.92
CA VAL A 553 -5.48 -30.51 26.30
C VAL A 553 -5.01 -31.96 26.41
N ARG A 554 -5.65 -32.93 25.73
CA ARG A 554 -5.18 -34.33 25.72
C ARG A 554 -3.88 -34.49 24.96
N LEU A 555 -3.75 -33.86 23.78
CA LEU A 555 -2.55 -33.95 22.94
C LEU A 555 -1.32 -33.39 23.66
N SER A 556 -1.47 -32.30 24.42
CA SER A 556 -0.38 -31.68 25.20
C SER A 556 -0.23 -32.21 26.64
N GLN A 557 -1.04 -33.19 27.07
CA GLN A 557 -0.91 -33.84 28.39
C GLN A 557 -0.02 -35.09 28.37
N ALA A 558 0.38 -35.59 27.21
CA ALA A 558 0.98 -36.93 27.05
C ALA A 558 2.44 -37.07 27.53
N GLY A 559 3.00 -36.08 28.23
CA GLY A 559 4.44 -36.02 28.59
C GLY A 559 5.39 -35.79 27.41
N ASP A 560 4.92 -35.93 26.17
CA ASP A 560 5.69 -35.71 24.96
C ASP A 560 5.88 -34.20 24.67
N ALA A 561 7.09 -33.71 24.94
CA ALA A 561 7.51 -32.35 24.62
C ALA A 561 7.51 -32.06 23.10
N ARG A 562 7.72 -33.06 22.23
CA ARG A 562 7.70 -32.89 20.77
C ARG A 562 6.27 -32.70 20.27
N LEU A 563 5.32 -33.46 20.80
CA LEU A 563 3.89 -33.25 20.54
C LEU A 563 3.40 -31.90 21.09
N SER A 564 3.87 -31.51 22.26
CA SER A 564 3.55 -30.22 22.90
C SER A 564 4.06 -29.02 22.10
N THR A 565 5.32 -29.04 21.66
CA THR A 565 5.91 -28.03 20.77
C THR A 565 5.21 -28.00 19.42
N ALA A 566 4.85 -29.16 18.85
CA ALA A 566 4.18 -29.20 17.57
C ALA A 566 2.73 -28.69 17.62
N VAL A 567 1.95 -29.00 18.66
CA VAL A 567 0.63 -28.38 18.87
C VAL A 567 0.73 -26.85 18.97
N LEU A 568 1.88 -26.33 19.44
CA LEU A 568 2.16 -24.90 19.47
C LEU A 568 2.61 -24.34 18.11
N MET A 569 3.32 -25.11 17.29
CA MET A 569 3.63 -24.77 15.89
C MET A 569 2.35 -24.76 15.04
N ASP A 570 1.53 -25.80 15.13
CA ASP A 570 0.22 -25.92 14.50
C ASP A 570 -0.61 -24.65 14.80
N ALA A 571 -0.82 -24.34 16.08
CA ALA A 571 -1.62 -23.20 16.52
C ALA A 571 -1.07 -21.82 16.14
N ASN A 572 0.26 -21.63 16.09
CA ASN A 572 0.88 -20.37 15.65
C ASN A 572 1.03 -20.27 14.11
N SER A 573 0.70 -21.34 13.37
CA SER A 573 0.63 -21.33 11.90
C SER A 573 -0.78 -21.08 11.34
N ALA A 574 -1.73 -20.80 12.23
CA ALA A 574 -3.14 -20.61 11.92
C ALA A 574 -3.44 -19.15 11.56
N TYR A 575 -3.91 -18.89 10.34
CA TYR A 575 -4.31 -17.56 9.87
C TYR A 575 -5.54 -17.61 8.94
N PRO A 576 -6.33 -16.52 8.88
CA PRO A 576 -7.36 -16.38 7.86
C PRO A 576 -6.74 -16.18 6.48
N LEU A 577 -7.43 -16.67 5.46
CA LEU A 577 -7.14 -16.49 4.05
C LEU A 577 -8.32 -15.83 3.35
N ALA A 578 -8.04 -14.92 2.43
CA ALA A 578 -9.02 -14.30 1.55
C ALA A 578 -8.34 -13.96 0.22
N HIS A 579 -9.10 -13.92 -0.87
CA HIS A 579 -8.59 -13.42 -2.16
C HIS A 579 -8.39 -11.90 -2.10
N GLY A 580 -7.34 -11.36 -2.73
CA GLY A 580 -6.90 -9.96 -2.57
C GLY A 580 -8.00 -8.91 -2.81
N LYS A 581 -8.85 -9.11 -3.82
CA LYS A 581 -10.04 -8.26 -4.11
C LYS A 581 -10.98 -8.06 -2.91
N THR A 582 -10.96 -8.98 -1.94
CA THR A 582 -11.85 -8.96 -0.77
C THR A 582 -11.54 -7.78 0.16
N GLN A 583 -10.31 -7.24 0.15
CA GLN A 583 -9.99 -6.05 0.93
C GLN A 583 -10.81 -4.83 0.50
N TRP A 584 -10.96 -4.61 -0.81
CA TRP A 584 -11.81 -3.56 -1.38
C TRP A 584 -13.27 -3.74 -0.96
N LEU A 585 -13.82 -4.95 -1.13
CA LEU A 585 -15.21 -5.25 -0.78
C LEU A 585 -15.52 -5.03 0.72
N LEU A 586 -14.54 -5.31 1.59
CA LEU A 586 -14.66 -5.04 3.02
C LEU A 586 -14.55 -3.55 3.37
N ASN A 587 -13.86 -2.75 2.55
CA ASN A 587 -13.84 -1.29 2.68
C ASN A 587 -15.19 -0.69 2.26
N GLU A 588 -15.68 -1.04 1.06
CA GLU A 588 -16.94 -0.51 0.53
C GLU A 588 -18.15 -0.91 1.37
N PHE A 589 -18.14 -2.10 1.96
CA PHE A 589 -19.13 -2.48 2.96
C PHE A 589 -19.11 -1.55 4.19
N LEU A 590 -17.93 -1.20 4.71
CA LEU A 590 -17.80 -0.27 5.83
C LEU A 590 -18.26 1.14 5.45
N THR A 591 -17.88 1.65 4.27
CA THR A 591 -18.34 2.93 3.73
C THR A 591 -19.87 2.97 3.63
N LEU A 592 -20.45 2.00 2.92
CA LEU A 592 -21.90 1.88 2.71
C LEU A 592 -22.68 1.77 4.02
N LYS A 593 -22.18 0.99 5.00
CA LYS A 593 -22.87 0.80 6.29
C LYS A 593 -22.64 1.93 7.29
N ARG A 594 -21.57 2.73 7.18
CA ARG A 594 -21.38 3.98 7.94
C ARG A 594 -22.29 5.10 7.41
N LEU A 595 -22.46 5.20 6.10
CA LEU A 595 -23.30 6.23 5.48
C LEU A 595 -24.79 5.86 5.56
N PHE A 596 -25.18 4.66 5.14
CA PHE A 596 -26.57 4.29 4.86
C PHE A 596 -27.11 3.13 5.70
N GLY A 597 -26.29 2.47 6.52
CA GLY A 597 -26.74 1.39 7.41
C GLY A 597 -27.82 1.87 8.40
N THR A 598 -28.47 0.92 9.09
CA THR A 598 -29.36 1.30 10.20
C THR A 598 -28.58 2.06 11.29
N PRO A 599 -29.21 2.86 12.17
CA PRO A 599 -28.48 3.54 13.25
C PRO A 599 -27.64 2.60 14.13
N LEU A 600 -28.05 1.33 14.23
CA LEU A 600 -27.33 0.27 14.94
C LEU A 600 -26.10 -0.21 14.13
N GLU A 601 -26.21 -0.34 12.81
CA GLU A 601 -25.09 -0.61 11.92
C GLU A 601 -24.11 0.56 11.86
N GLN A 602 -24.59 1.80 11.66
CA GLN A 602 -23.74 3.00 11.65
C GLN A 602 -22.92 3.09 12.95
N GLN A 603 -23.55 2.91 14.12
CA GLN A 603 -22.85 2.91 15.41
C GLN A 603 -21.89 1.71 15.58
N LEU A 604 -22.20 0.55 15.00
CA LEU A 604 -21.32 -0.63 15.01
C LEU A 604 -20.08 -0.43 14.13
N TYR A 605 -20.22 0.17 12.95
CA TYR A 605 -19.15 0.28 11.94
C TYR A 605 -18.40 1.64 11.96
N LYS A 606 -18.90 2.65 12.69
CA LYS A 606 -18.34 4.02 12.77
C LYS A 606 -16.81 4.06 12.83
N ARG A 607 -16.23 3.28 13.75
CA ARG A 607 -14.77 3.20 14.03
C ARG A 607 -14.16 1.86 13.64
N MET A 608 -14.88 1.01 12.90
CA MET A 608 -14.41 -0.33 12.56
C MET A 608 -13.54 -0.28 11.30
N SER A 609 -12.26 -0.62 11.45
CA SER A 609 -11.33 -0.86 10.35
C SER A 609 -11.56 -2.22 9.68
N VAL A 610 -11.07 -2.41 8.45
CA VAL A 610 -11.13 -3.71 7.74
C VAL A 610 -10.54 -4.86 8.59
N ARG A 611 -9.45 -4.61 9.34
CA ARG A 611 -8.84 -5.59 10.26
C ARG A 611 -9.78 -5.98 11.41
N GLN A 612 -10.55 -5.03 11.95
CA GLN A 612 -11.57 -5.31 12.96
C GLN A 612 -12.80 -6.01 12.36
N LEU A 613 -13.18 -5.69 11.12
CA LEU A 613 -14.24 -6.39 10.39
C LEU A 613 -13.86 -7.85 10.10
N VAL A 614 -12.66 -8.15 9.59
CA VAL A 614 -12.16 -9.53 9.44
C VAL A 614 -12.18 -10.26 10.78
N THR A 615 -11.70 -9.62 11.86
CA THR A 615 -11.78 -10.18 13.22
C THR A 615 -13.22 -10.48 13.64
N ARG A 616 -14.18 -9.61 13.30
CA ARG A 616 -15.61 -9.78 13.57
C ARG A 616 -16.21 -10.94 12.76
N LEU A 617 -15.93 -11.02 11.45
CA LEU A 617 -16.35 -12.09 10.54
C LEU A 617 -15.80 -13.47 10.90
N LEU A 618 -14.74 -13.54 11.71
CA LEU A 618 -14.20 -14.79 12.26
C LEU A 618 -14.78 -15.12 13.65
N THR A 619 -15.10 -14.12 14.47
CA THR A 619 -15.46 -14.30 15.90
C THR A 619 -16.95 -14.19 16.23
N LYS A 620 -17.79 -13.70 15.30
CA LYS A 620 -19.25 -13.56 15.47
C LYS A 620 -20.06 -14.67 14.77
N ARG A 621 -19.39 -15.69 14.22
CA ARG A 621 -20.03 -16.89 13.66
C ARG A 621 -20.74 -17.68 14.76
N PRO A 622 -21.90 -18.31 14.47
CA PRO A 622 -22.48 -19.32 15.35
C PRO A 622 -21.58 -20.57 15.43
N LEU A 623 -21.74 -21.38 16.49
CA LEU A 623 -21.04 -22.66 16.66
C LEU A 623 -21.51 -23.72 15.67
N THR A 624 -22.74 -23.58 15.17
CA THR A 624 -23.33 -24.41 14.11
C THR A 624 -24.36 -23.56 13.39
N PHE A 625 -24.39 -23.65 12.07
CA PHE A 625 -25.44 -23.09 11.22
C PHE A 625 -25.80 -24.13 10.17
N ASN A 626 -27.08 -24.52 10.11
CA ASN A 626 -27.64 -25.32 9.03
C ASN A 626 -28.52 -24.38 8.19
N PRO A 627 -28.05 -23.93 7.02
CA PRO A 627 -28.76 -22.93 6.21
C PRO A 627 -30.07 -23.45 5.62
N ALA A 628 -30.15 -24.75 5.29
CA ALA A 628 -31.36 -25.37 4.74
C ALA A 628 -32.53 -25.43 5.75
N THR A 629 -32.24 -25.43 7.06
CA THR A 629 -33.26 -25.35 8.12
C THR A 629 -33.27 -24.01 8.88
N ASN A 630 -32.39 -23.08 8.49
CA ASN A 630 -32.02 -21.87 9.24
C ASN A 630 -31.79 -22.15 10.75
N HIS A 631 -31.31 -23.35 11.09
CA HIS A 631 -31.06 -23.79 12.47
C HIS A 631 -29.67 -23.36 12.92
N TRP A 632 -29.57 -22.89 14.16
CA TRP A 632 -28.34 -22.33 14.70
C TRP A 632 -28.07 -22.78 16.14
N VAL A 633 -26.79 -22.78 16.50
CA VAL A 633 -26.30 -22.96 17.87
C VAL A 633 -25.30 -21.85 18.19
N LEU A 634 -25.50 -21.15 19.31
CA LEU A 634 -24.65 -20.06 19.79
C LEU A 634 -23.85 -20.50 21.03
N HIS A 635 -22.71 -19.86 21.25
CA HIS A 635 -21.97 -20.03 22.49
C HIS A 635 -22.74 -19.38 23.66
N ARG A 636 -22.69 -19.98 24.87
CA ARG A 636 -23.40 -19.50 26.07
C ARG A 636 -23.20 -18.01 26.38
N LYS A 637 -22.06 -17.42 26.02
CA LYS A 637 -21.80 -15.98 26.23
C LYS A 637 -22.49 -15.04 25.22
N ALA A 638 -23.03 -15.56 24.12
CA ALA A 638 -24.00 -14.85 23.27
C ALA A 638 -25.39 -14.80 23.96
N CYS A 639 -25.72 -15.86 24.69
CA CYS A 639 -26.97 -16.07 25.39
C CYS A 639 -27.02 -15.38 26.77
N ILE A 640 -26.29 -14.27 26.94
CA ILE A 640 -26.42 -13.41 28.14
C ILE A 640 -27.77 -12.67 28.12
N LEU A 641 -28.31 -12.43 26.92
CA LEU A 641 -29.52 -11.63 26.70
C LEU A 641 -30.79 -12.48 26.44
N ALA A 642 -30.67 -13.81 26.34
CA ALA A 642 -31.79 -14.75 26.16
C ALA A 642 -31.35 -16.19 26.52
N GLU A 643 -32.25 -16.99 27.09
CA GLU A 643 -31.90 -18.30 27.70
C GLU A 643 -31.51 -19.39 26.69
N HIS A 644 -31.92 -19.27 25.42
CA HIS A 644 -31.81 -20.33 24.42
C HIS A 644 -30.47 -20.28 23.67
N GLN A 645 -29.66 -21.34 23.83
CA GLN A 645 -28.39 -21.54 23.11
C GLN A 645 -28.55 -22.06 21.67
N GLN A 646 -29.77 -22.42 21.26
CA GLN A 646 -30.06 -22.93 19.93
C GLN A 646 -31.47 -22.50 19.51
N GLY A 647 -31.71 -22.44 18.20
CA GLY A 647 -33.00 -22.04 17.64
C GLY A 647 -33.06 -22.25 16.14
N SER A 648 -34.06 -21.65 15.50
CA SER A 648 -34.22 -21.61 14.06
C SER A 648 -34.89 -20.30 13.65
N GLN A 649 -34.57 -19.79 12.45
CA GLN A 649 -34.98 -18.46 11.98
C GLN A 649 -34.40 -17.30 12.83
N GLY A 650 -34.74 -16.05 12.48
CA GLY A 650 -34.37 -14.83 13.22
C GLY A 650 -33.08 -14.15 12.73
N PHE A 651 -32.22 -14.86 12.01
CA PHE A 651 -30.94 -14.30 11.50
C PHE A 651 -31.13 -13.17 10.49
N GLU A 652 -32.25 -13.20 9.75
CA GLU A 652 -32.69 -12.14 8.84
C GLU A 652 -33.03 -10.80 9.52
N LYS A 653 -33.08 -10.76 10.86
CA LYS A 653 -33.36 -9.55 11.63
C LYS A 653 -32.12 -8.91 12.24
N VAL A 654 -30.97 -9.58 12.21
CA VAL A 654 -29.72 -9.08 12.81
C VAL A 654 -29.22 -7.85 12.04
N GLY A 655 -29.02 -6.73 12.74
CA GLY A 655 -28.70 -5.43 12.16
C GLY A 655 -29.90 -4.51 11.90
N THR A 656 -31.14 -4.98 12.11
CA THR A 656 -32.36 -4.18 11.93
C THR A 656 -32.96 -3.71 13.26
N ASP A 657 -33.93 -2.79 13.18
CA ASP A 657 -34.82 -2.41 14.30
C ASP A 657 -35.59 -3.61 14.89
N GLN A 658 -35.70 -4.70 14.13
CA GLN A 658 -36.32 -5.96 14.54
C GLN A 658 -35.33 -6.96 15.15
N GLU A 659 -34.05 -6.62 15.36
CA GLU A 659 -33.09 -7.53 16.00
C GLU A 659 -33.48 -7.79 17.46
N ARG A 660 -33.43 -9.05 17.91
CA ARG A 660 -33.88 -9.45 19.25
C ARG A 660 -32.95 -10.50 19.83
N PRO A 661 -32.60 -10.43 21.12
CA PRO A 661 -31.81 -11.44 21.79
C PRO A 661 -32.27 -12.89 21.55
N PRO A 662 -31.34 -13.85 21.33
CA PRO A 662 -29.88 -13.70 21.35
C PRO A 662 -29.28 -13.21 20.02
N LEU A 663 -30.12 -12.99 18.99
CA LEU A 663 -29.71 -12.61 17.64
C LEU A 663 -29.69 -11.09 17.47
N VAL A 664 -28.59 -10.50 17.97
CA VAL A 664 -28.30 -9.06 17.91
C VAL A 664 -26.92 -8.84 17.29
N ALA A 665 -26.71 -7.78 16.50
CA ALA A 665 -25.48 -7.57 15.74
C ALA A 665 -24.26 -7.35 16.66
N ALA A 666 -24.46 -6.87 17.88
CA ALA A 666 -23.43 -6.84 18.91
C ALA A 666 -22.84 -8.24 19.23
N VAL A 667 -23.57 -9.32 18.94
CA VAL A 667 -23.30 -10.70 19.39
C VAL A 667 -23.08 -11.68 18.23
N VAL A 668 -23.82 -11.56 17.13
CA VAL A 668 -23.74 -12.39 15.92
C VAL A 668 -23.57 -11.52 14.65
N GLN A 669 -23.37 -12.16 13.50
CA GLN A 669 -23.26 -11.51 12.19
C GLN A 669 -24.63 -11.16 11.58
N THR A 670 -24.70 -10.02 10.88
CA THR A 670 -25.83 -9.71 9.98
C THR A 670 -25.85 -10.64 8.76
N VAL A 671 -26.92 -10.65 7.96
CA VAL A 671 -26.99 -11.45 6.72
C VAL A 671 -25.93 -10.99 5.70
N ASP A 672 -25.69 -9.69 5.59
CA ASP A 672 -24.67 -9.15 4.68
C ASP A 672 -23.26 -9.59 5.11
N GLU A 673 -23.01 -9.58 6.42
CA GLU A 673 -21.76 -10.10 6.98
C GLU A 673 -21.59 -11.61 6.75
N GLN A 674 -22.66 -12.40 6.61
CA GLN A 674 -22.53 -13.82 6.26
C GLN A 674 -21.99 -13.99 4.84
N ALA A 675 -22.44 -13.18 3.88
CA ALA A 675 -21.92 -13.19 2.50
C ALA A 675 -20.41 -12.89 2.47
N LEU A 676 -19.97 -11.85 3.21
CA LEU A 676 -18.55 -11.52 3.39
C LEU A 676 -17.78 -12.65 4.11
N SER A 677 -18.40 -13.32 5.08
CA SER A 677 -17.80 -14.43 5.82
C SER A 677 -17.49 -15.66 4.95
N CYS A 678 -18.29 -15.89 3.91
CA CYS A 678 -18.08 -16.98 2.95
C CYS A 678 -16.85 -16.79 2.05
N LEU A 679 -16.25 -15.59 2.03
CA LEU A 679 -15.00 -15.29 1.34
C LEU A 679 -13.76 -15.54 2.22
N LEU A 680 -13.94 -15.78 3.53
CA LEU A 680 -12.86 -16.03 4.48
C LEU A 680 -12.68 -17.54 4.72
N SER A 681 -11.52 -18.05 4.34
CA SER A 681 -11.02 -19.38 4.70
C SER A 681 -10.07 -19.30 5.90
N VAL A 682 -9.70 -20.43 6.51
CA VAL A 682 -8.68 -20.48 7.59
C VAL A 682 -7.72 -21.63 7.33
N SER A 683 -6.42 -21.34 7.23
CA SER A 683 -5.37 -22.36 7.04
C SER A 683 -4.54 -22.55 8.31
N SER A 684 -4.15 -23.79 8.60
CA SER A 684 -3.28 -24.18 9.71
C SER A 684 -2.48 -25.42 9.35
N MET A 685 -1.23 -25.52 9.82
CA MET A 685 -0.59 -26.83 9.96
C MET A 685 -1.42 -27.68 10.93
N THR A 686 -1.54 -28.97 10.64
CA THR A 686 -2.43 -29.91 11.33
C THR A 686 -1.85 -31.31 11.32
N ARG A 687 -2.00 -32.01 12.46
CA ARG A 687 -1.70 -33.44 12.61
C ARG A 687 -2.97 -34.26 12.44
N PHE A 688 -3.01 -35.08 11.41
CA PHE A 688 -4.08 -36.06 11.17
C PHE A 688 -3.90 -37.24 12.14
N VAL A 689 -4.93 -37.47 12.97
CA VAL A 689 -4.93 -38.46 14.07
C VAL A 689 -5.45 -39.82 13.61
N ASP A 690 -6.28 -39.84 12.57
CA ASP A 690 -6.87 -41.03 11.95
C ASP A 690 -6.96 -40.88 10.41
N ASP A 691 -7.03 -42.00 9.71
CA ASP A 691 -7.51 -42.05 8.32
C ASP A 691 -9.06 -42.01 8.38
N ALA A 692 -9.65 -40.82 8.18
CA ALA A 692 -11.07 -40.57 8.43
C ALA A 692 -12.02 -41.26 7.42
N ASP A 693 -12.50 -42.46 7.77
CA ASP A 693 -13.51 -43.24 7.02
C ASP A 693 -14.93 -42.87 7.50
N ALA A 694 -15.61 -42.00 6.73
CA ALA A 694 -16.82 -41.30 7.13
C ALA A 694 -18.14 -42.07 6.83
N GLN A 695 -18.21 -43.37 7.15
CA GLN A 695 -19.47 -44.11 7.02
C GLN A 695 -20.49 -43.69 8.09
N ASN A 696 -21.69 -43.33 7.66
CA ASN A 696 -22.86 -43.03 8.49
C ASN A 696 -22.65 -41.98 9.60
N GLY A 697 -21.88 -40.92 9.30
CA GLY A 697 -21.74 -39.74 10.17
C GLY A 697 -21.02 -39.99 11.51
N ARG A 698 -20.32 -41.13 11.65
CA ARG A 698 -19.50 -41.45 12.82
C ARG A 698 -18.09 -41.81 12.36
N CYS A 699 -17.10 -40.96 12.67
CA CYS A 699 -15.71 -41.32 12.43
C CYS A 699 -15.29 -42.44 13.40
N TRP A 700 -15.04 -43.64 12.88
CA TRP A 700 -14.59 -44.78 13.67
C TRP A 700 -13.07 -44.87 13.67
N ILE A 701 -12.46 -44.79 14.86
CA ILE A 701 -11.00 -44.82 15.01
C ILE A 701 -10.48 -46.25 14.73
N ARG A 702 -10.14 -46.53 13.47
CA ARG A 702 -9.35 -47.71 13.09
C ARG A 702 -7.89 -47.48 13.50
N SER A 703 -7.53 -47.93 14.71
CA SER A 703 -6.19 -47.78 15.27
C SER A 703 -5.14 -48.68 14.60
N ARG A 704 -4.78 -48.38 13.34
CA ARG A 704 -3.50 -48.83 12.78
C ARG A 704 -2.39 -47.97 13.39
N ARG A 705 -1.35 -48.62 13.94
CA ARG A 705 -0.12 -47.93 14.37
C ARG A 705 0.69 -47.50 13.13
N GLY A 706 0.24 -46.41 12.51
CA GLY A 706 0.98 -45.63 11.52
C GLY A 706 1.27 -44.24 12.10
N SER A 707 2.30 -43.57 11.60
CA SER A 707 2.66 -42.22 12.06
C SER A 707 1.55 -41.21 11.71
N ALA A 708 1.16 -40.39 12.70
CA ALA A 708 0.26 -39.26 12.51
C ALA A 708 0.83 -38.36 11.41
N ARG A 709 0.08 -38.19 10.31
CA ARG A 709 0.54 -37.42 9.16
C ARG A 709 0.43 -35.93 9.49
N HIS A 710 1.50 -35.19 9.25
CA HIS A 710 1.55 -33.74 9.40
C HIS A 710 1.37 -33.10 8.02
N GLY A 711 0.48 -32.13 7.90
CA GLY A 711 0.21 -31.41 6.66
C GLY A 711 -0.59 -30.13 6.91
N VAL A 712 -1.09 -29.52 5.84
CA VAL A 712 -1.93 -28.32 5.91
C VAL A 712 -3.41 -28.73 5.93
N LEU A 713 -4.20 -28.08 6.77
CA LEU A 713 -5.66 -28.13 6.71
C LEU A 713 -6.21 -26.72 6.50
N THR A 714 -6.90 -26.52 5.38
CA THR A 714 -7.54 -25.25 5.04
C THR A 714 -9.05 -25.43 5.07
N ALA A 715 -9.71 -24.76 6.03
CA ALA A 715 -11.16 -24.68 6.09
C ALA A 715 -11.64 -23.66 5.05
N VAL A 716 -12.19 -24.18 3.94
CA VAL A 716 -12.68 -23.41 2.78
C VAL A 716 -14.21 -23.34 2.75
N VAL A 717 -14.77 -22.29 2.14
CA VAL A 717 -16.24 -22.09 2.02
C VAL A 717 -16.66 -21.86 0.56
N PHE A 718 -17.22 -22.91 -0.04
CA PHE A 718 -17.78 -22.89 -1.40
C PHE A 718 -19.12 -22.11 -1.47
N PRO A 719 -19.65 -21.81 -2.67
CA PRO A 719 -20.90 -21.05 -2.84
C PRO A 719 -22.09 -21.66 -2.10
N LEU A 720 -22.74 -20.88 -1.24
CA LEU A 720 -23.87 -21.34 -0.43
C LEU A 720 -25.21 -21.17 -1.14
N LEU A 721 -25.73 -22.26 -1.72
CA LEU A 721 -26.95 -22.26 -2.55
C LEU A 721 -28.19 -22.88 -1.89
N SER A 722 -28.11 -23.36 -0.64
CA SER A 722 -29.26 -23.94 0.10
C SER A 722 -30.28 -22.92 0.63
N ARG A 723 -30.03 -21.61 0.51
CA ARG A 723 -30.95 -20.56 0.99
C ARG A 723 -31.28 -19.55 -0.11
N PRO A 724 -32.43 -19.71 -0.80
CA PRO A 724 -32.93 -18.71 -1.75
C PRO A 724 -33.02 -17.30 -1.15
N GLY A 725 -32.65 -16.30 -1.93
CA GLY A 725 -32.71 -14.88 -1.54
C GLY A 725 -31.60 -14.40 -0.58
N SER A 726 -30.57 -15.20 -0.30
CA SER A 726 -29.56 -14.90 0.73
C SER A 726 -28.13 -15.18 0.26
N SER A 727 -27.17 -14.45 0.82
CA SER A 727 -25.74 -14.79 0.78
C SER A 727 -25.20 -14.93 -0.66
N ASP A 728 -24.69 -16.11 -1.06
CA ASP A 728 -24.20 -16.35 -2.42
C ASP A 728 -25.34 -16.40 -3.47
N TRP A 729 -26.52 -16.94 -3.11
CA TRP A 729 -27.66 -17.08 -4.03
C TRP A 729 -28.08 -15.75 -4.67
N GLN A 730 -28.16 -14.68 -3.88
CA GLN A 730 -28.63 -13.38 -4.36
C GLN A 730 -27.68 -12.69 -5.35
N HIS A 731 -26.46 -13.22 -5.53
CA HIS A 731 -25.49 -12.73 -6.51
C HIS A 731 -25.44 -13.58 -7.78
N MET A 732 -25.60 -14.91 -7.67
CA MET A 732 -25.36 -15.84 -8.78
C MET A 732 -26.57 -16.66 -9.26
N VAL A 733 -27.69 -16.67 -8.53
CA VAL A 733 -28.90 -17.37 -8.98
C VAL A 733 -29.96 -16.35 -9.38
N ILE A 734 -30.39 -16.43 -10.64
CA ILE A 734 -31.36 -15.55 -11.26
C ILE A 734 -32.74 -16.21 -11.22
N THR A 735 -33.71 -15.52 -10.61
CA THR A 735 -35.11 -15.99 -10.45
C THR A 735 -36.08 -14.82 -10.67
N PRO A 736 -37.31 -15.06 -11.19
CA PRO A 736 -38.28 -14.01 -11.44
C PRO A 736 -38.74 -13.31 -10.16
N GLU A 737 -38.75 -14.00 -9.02
CA GLU A 737 -39.10 -13.43 -7.72
C GLU A 737 -38.03 -12.46 -7.20
N GLN A 738 -36.75 -12.69 -7.49
CA GLN A 738 -35.63 -11.92 -6.93
C GLN A 738 -35.14 -10.82 -7.88
N ASN A 739 -34.86 -11.18 -9.14
CA ASN A 739 -34.08 -10.37 -10.07
C ASN A 739 -34.97 -9.38 -10.83
N THR A 740 -35.43 -8.35 -10.11
CA THR A 740 -36.31 -7.30 -10.64
C THR A 740 -35.75 -5.91 -10.36
N ALA A 741 -36.06 -4.94 -11.22
CA ALA A 741 -35.68 -3.53 -11.04
C ALA A 741 -36.21 -2.94 -9.72
N ALA A 742 -37.39 -3.39 -9.27
CA ALA A 742 -37.96 -3.03 -7.98
C ALA A 742 -37.14 -3.51 -6.77
N LYS A 743 -36.29 -4.53 -6.93
CA LYS A 743 -35.40 -5.10 -5.90
C LYS A 743 -33.93 -4.68 -6.06
N GLY A 744 -33.63 -3.76 -6.99
CA GLY A 744 -32.28 -3.20 -7.21
C GLY A 744 -31.42 -3.96 -8.22
N TYR A 745 -32.01 -4.82 -9.05
CA TYR A 745 -31.31 -5.53 -10.14
C TYR A 745 -31.47 -4.80 -11.49
N GLY A 746 -30.50 -4.97 -12.39
CA GLY A 746 -30.47 -4.34 -13.72
C GLY A 746 -30.20 -2.83 -13.71
N ILE A 747 -29.98 -2.27 -14.90
CA ILE A 747 -29.60 -0.85 -15.09
C ILE A 747 -30.72 0.09 -14.62
N ALA A 748 -31.98 -0.30 -14.79
CA ALA A 748 -33.17 0.44 -14.35
C ALA A 748 -33.53 0.27 -12.86
N GLY A 749 -32.64 -0.30 -12.03
CA GLY A 749 -32.84 -0.43 -10.59
C GLY A 749 -33.04 0.93 -9.90
N ARG A 750 -34.04 1.05 -9.03
CA ARG A 750 -34.28 2.30 -8.26
C ARG A 750 -33.01 2.70 -7.49
N ARG A 751 -32.61 3.98 -7.49
CA ARG A 751 -31.54 4.49 -6.60
C ARG A 751 -31.92 4.21 -5.13
N SER A 752 -31.27 3.21 -4.52
CA SER A 752 -31.54 2.73 -3.16
C SER A 752 -30.28 2.08 -2.57
N ILE A 753 -30.15 2.03 -1.25
CA ILE A 753 -29.02 1.35 -0.58
C ILE A 753 -28.82 -0.10 -1.08
N ARG A 754 -29.91 -0.84 -1.31
CA ARG A 754 -29.86 -2.21 -1.84
C ARG A 754 -29.26 -2.25 -3.24
N THR A 755 -29.54 -1.25 -4.07
CA THR A 755 -28.99 -1.12 -5.42
C THR A 755 -27.49 -0.79 -5.38
N VAL A 756 -27.07 0.11 -4.48
CA VAL A 756 -25.63 0.40 -4.25
C VAL A 756 -24.90 -0.85 -3.75
N GLN A 757 -25.50 -1.60 -2.82
CA GLN A 757 -24.97 -2.86 -2.31
C GLN A 757 -24.85 -3.93 -3.42
N LEU A 758 -25.86 -4.08 -4.27
CA LEU A 758 -25.82 -5.00 -5.42
C LEU A 758 -24.80 -4.54 -6.48
N HIS A 759 -24.62 -3.23 -6.68
CA HIS A 759 -23.57 -2.68 -7.53
C HIS A 759 -22.18 -3.06 -7.00
N MET A 760 -21.89 -2.77 -5.73
CA MET A 760 -20.64 -3.15 -5.04
C MET A 760 -20.31 -4.65 -5.23
N TRP A 761 -21.29 -5.55 -5.11
CA TRP A 761 -21.09 -6.96 -5.40
C TRP A 761 -20.87 -7.25 -6.90
N SER A 762 -21.58 -6.60 -7.83
CA SER A 762 -21.31 -6.77 -9.27
C SER A 762 -19.92 -6.28 -9.70
N THR A 763 -19.41 -5.19 -9.11
CA THR A 763 -18.05 -4.69 -9.35
C THR A 763 -17.01 -5.67 -8.81
N TYR A 764 -17.21 -6.23 -7.60
CA TYR A 764 -16.35 -7.30 -7.03
C TYR A 764 -16.23 -8.52 -7.95
N TYR A 765 -17.33 -8.95 -8.57
CA TYR A 765 -17.36 -10.08 -9.50
C TYR A 765 -17.01 -9.71 -10.97
N GLY A 766 -16.72 -8.45 -11.27
CA GLY A 766 -16.42 -7.98 -12.63
C GLY A 766 -17.59 -8.14 -13.63
N VAL A 767 -18.83 -7.97 -13.16
CA VAL A 767 -20.02 -8.10 -14.01
C VAL A 767 -20.35 -6.76 -14.64
N ASN A 768 -20.16 -6.67 -15.96
CA ASN A 768 -20.49 -5.50 -16.75
C ASN A 768 -21.79 -5.79 -17.53
N ASN A 769 -22.82 -4.97 -17.35
CA ASN A 769 -24.01 -5.02 -18.20
C ASN A 769 -23.91 -3.85 -19.19
N VAL A 770 -23.81 -4.17 -20.47
CA VAL A 770 -23.57 -3.16 -21.52
C VAL A 770 -24.92 -2.61 -21.98
N ASP A 771 -25.11 -1.31 -21.81
CA ASP A 771 -26.33 -0.64 -22.25
C ASP A 771 -26.46 -0.68 -23.78
N ARG A 772 -27.68 -0.87 -24.31
CA ARG A 772 -27.91 -1.10 -25.76
C ARG A 772 -27.56 0.12 -26.64
N THR A 773 -27.20 1.24 -26.03
CA THR A 773 -26.77 2.51 -26.64
C THR A 773 -25.24 2.64 -26.78
N GLY A 774 -24.45 1.75 -26.18
CA GLY A 774 -22.99 1.72 -26.34
C GLY A 774 -22.21 2.79 -25.56
N ALA A 775 -22.83 3.50 -24.62
CA ALA A 775 -22.19 4.51 -23.78
C ALA A 775 -22.25 4.13 -22.28
N GLY A 776 -21.09 4.02 -21.63
CA GLY A 776 -20.97 3.91 -20.17
C GLY A 776 -21.62 2.67 -19.53
N GLY A 777 -21.07 1.47 -19.78
CA GLY A 777 -21.57 0.23 -19.16
C GLY A 777 -21.47 0.26 -17.63
N ARG A 778 -22.60 0.19 -16.93
CA ARG A 778 -22.68 0.20 -15.47
C ARG A 778 -22.62 -1.22 -14.91
N HIS A 779 -21.83 -1.45 -13.85
CA HIS A 779 -21.86 -2.72 -13.14
C HIS A 779 -23.25 -2.93 -12.52
N CYS A 780 -23.89 -4.06 -12.82
CA CYS A 780 -25.12 -4.49 -12.15
C CYS A 780 -25.33 -6.00 -12.34
N LEU A 781 -26.06 -6.61 -11.41
CA LEU A 781 -26.56 -7.97 -11.56
C LEU A 781 -27.86 -7.96 -12.40
N PRO A 782 -28.03 -8.87 -13.37
CA PRO A 782 -29.10 -8.79 -14.36
C PRO A 782 -30.51 -9.01 -13.78
N ILE A 783 -31.53 -8.50 -14.47
CA ILE A 783 -32.93 -8.87 -14.21
C ILE A 783 -33.29 -10.19 -14.88
N TYR A 784 -34.32 -10.87 -14.36
CA TYR A 784 -34.78 -12.16 -14.91
C TYR A 784 -35.20 -12.05 -16.38
N GLU A 785 -35.86 -10.94 -16.75
CA GLU A 785 -36.38 -10.73 -18.11
C GLU A 785 -35.28 -10.65 -19.17
N GLU A 786 -34.12 -10.05 -18.85
CA GLU A 786 -32.94 -10.03 -19.74
C GLU A 786 -32.43 -11.45 -20.03
N VAL A 787 -32.35 -12.28 -18.98
CA VAL A 787 -31.81 -13.65 -19.04
C VAL A 787 -32.80 -14.60 -19.72
N ALA A 788 -34.10 -14.48 -19.41
CA ALA A 788 -35.15 -15.27 -20.05
C ALA A 788 -35.31 -14.90 -21.54
N GLN A 789 -35.13 -13.64 -21.93
CA GLN A 789 -35.11 -13.24 -23.35
C GLN A 789 -33.90 -13.81 -24.08
N ALA A 790 -32.69 -13.75 -23.48
CA ALA A 790 -31.49 -14.33 -24.07
C ALA A 790 -31.66 -15.84 -24.32
N GLN A 791 -32.09 -16.58 -23.29
CA GLN A 791 -32.34 -18.04 -23.34
C GLN A 791 -33.47 -18.45 -24.31
N ALA A 792 -34.26 -17.50 -24.82
CA ALA A 792 -35.28 -17.72 -25.83
C ALA A 792 -34.87 -17.26 -27.26
N GLN A 793 -33.71 -16.63 -27.41
CA GLN A 793 -33.22 -16.04 -28.67
C GLN A 793 -31.96 -16.73 -29.23
N THR A 794 -31.21 -17.47 -28.40
CA THR A 794 -30.02 -18.22 -28.81
C THR A 794 -30.13 -19.69 -28.43
N ASP A 795 -29.48 -20.58 -29.20
CA ASP A 795 -29.07 -21.91 -28.73
C ASP A 795 -27.93 -21.76 -27.69
N ASP A 796 -28.20 -21.07 -26.58
CA ASP A 796 -27.21 -20.53 -25.65
C ASP A 796 -26.47 -21.63 -24.84
N PHE A 797 -26.86 -22.89 -25.03
CA PHE A 797 -26.05 -24.07 -24.72
C PHE A 797 -24.64 -23.98 -25.32
N VAL A 798 -24.45 -23.20 -26.39
CA VAL A 798 -23.15 -22.91 -27.03
C VAL A 798 -22.29 -21.90 -26.24
N THR A 799 -22.88 -20.96 -25.47
CA THR A 799 -22.09 -19.98 -24.70
C THR A 799 -21.87 -20.38 -23.24
N GLY A 800 -22.75 -21.21 -22.67
CA GLY A 800 -22.65 -21.67 -21.29
C GLY A 800 -22.77 -20.56 -20.23
N LYS A 801 -23.21 -19.34 -20.60
CA LYS A 801 -23.24 -18.17 -19.70
C LYS A 801 -24.26 -18.32 -18.57
N TRP A 802 -25.40 -18.95 -18.88
CA TRP A 802 -26.53 -19.17 -17.96
C TRP A 802 -26.86 -20.67 -17.92
N LEU A 803 -26.71 -21.31 -16.77
CA LEU A 803 -26.99 -22.75 -16.61
C LEU A 803 -28.33 -22.95 -15.88
N PRO A 804 -29.35 -23.59 -16.49
CA PRO A 804 -30.63 -23.81 -15.81
C PRO A 804 -30.48 -24.77 -14.63
N LEU A 805 -31.07 -24.44 -13.48
CA LEU A 805 -30.99 -25.25 -12.26
C LEU A 805 -31.83 -26.54 -12.31
N ALA A 806 -32.82 -26.59 -13.19
CA ALA A 806 -33.64 -27.77 -13.48
C ALA A 806 -34.12 -27.75 -14.94
N PRO A 807 -34.32 -28.90 -15.60
CA PRO A 807 -34.91 -28.96 -16.93
C PRO A 807 -36.30 -28.30 -16.97
N GLY A 808 -36.47 -27.27 -17.80
CA GLY A 808 -37.71 -26.48 -17.88
C GLY A 808 -37.98 -25.54 -16.69
N GLY A 809 -37.02 -25.36 -15.77
CA GLY A 809 -37.16 -24.48 -14.61
C GLY A 809 -36.83 -23.01 -14.89
N SER A 810 -37.57 -22.09 -14.27
CA SER A 810 -37.39 -20.63 -14.34
C SER A 810 -36.29 -20.09 -13.42
N ALA A 811 -35.16 -20.80 -13.30
CA ALA A 811 -34.06 -20.43 -12.41
C ALA A 811 -32.70 -20.77 -13.04
N TYR A 812 -31.82 -19.78 -13.12
CA TYR A 812 -30.55 -19.87 -13.85
C TYR A 812 -29.36 -19.53 -12.94
N LEU A 813 -28.27 -20.27 -13.08
CA LEU A 813 -26.97 -19.95 -12.48
C LEU A 813 -26.16 -19.05 -13.43
N ASN A 814 -25.69 -17.92 -12.93
CA ASN A 814 -24.70 -17.07 -13.58
C ASN A 814 -23.32 -17.74 -13.48
N VAL A 815 -22.86 -18.33 -14.59
CA VAL A 815 -21.63 -19.13 -14.62
C VAL A 815 -20.38 -18.26 -14.40
N GLN A 816 -20.37 -17.01 -14.87
CA GLN A 816 -19.28 -16.06 -14.61
C GLN A 816 -19.14 -15.78 -13.10
N VAL A 817 -20.23 -15.39 -12.44
CA VAL A 817 -20.20 -15.07 -10.99
C VAL A 817 -19.91 -16.32 -10.16
N TYR A 818 -20.43 -17.49 -10.56
CA TYR A 818 -20.11 -18.76 -9.89
C TYR A 818 -18.61 -19.09 -9.99
N LYS A 819 -18.02 -19.03 -11.20
CA LYS A 819 -16.59 -19.32 -11.40
C LYS A 819 -15.69 -18.31 -10.68
N GLU A 820 -16.00 -17.01 -10.72
CA GLU A 820 -15.27 -16.00 -9.96
C GLU A 820 -15.39 -16.24 -8.44
N ARG A 821 -16.60 -16.51 -7.92
CA ARG A 821 -16.81 -16.83 -6.50
C ARG A 821 -16.06 -18.09 -6.05
N VAL A 822 -15.96 -19.11 -6.91
CA VAL A 822 -15.15 -20.31 -6.65
C VAL A 822 -13.65 -19.96 -6.68
N ARG A 823 -13.20 -19.10 -7.62
CA ARG A 823 -11.81 -18.61 -7.69
C ARG A 823 -11.39 -17.90 -6.40
N MET A 824 -12.27 -17.10 -5.80
CA MET A 824 -12.03 -16.45 -4.49
C MET A 824 -11.74 -17.45 -3.35
N THR A 825 -12.03 -18.74 -3.53
CA THR A 825 -11.76 -19.82 -2.56
C THR A 825 -10.66 -20.77 -3.02
N VAL A 826 -10.61 -21.13 -4.31
CA VAL A 826 -9.61 -22.06 -4.88
C VAL A 826 -8.23 -21.43 -4.96
N GLU A 827 -8.14 -20.15 -5.33
CA GLU A 827 -6.86 -19.49 -5.56
C GLU A 827 -6.07 -19.26 -4.25
N PRO A 828 -6.65 -18.68 -3.17
CA PRO A 828 -5.94 -18.58 -1.89
C PRO A 828 -5.58 -19.94 -1.28
N TYR A 829 -6.37 -20.99 -1.56
CA TYR A 829 -6.08 -22.36 -1.12
C TYR A 829 -4.85 -22.95 -1.82
N LEU A 830 -4.75 -22.79 -3.15
CA LEU A 830 -3.60 -23.28 -3.92
C LEU A 830 -2.33 -22.47 -3.64
N VAL A 831 -2.43 -21.14 -3.51
CA VAL A 831 -1.30 -20.27 -3.15
C VAL A 831 -0.76 -20.64 -1.77
N ASP A 832 -1.60 -20.76 -0.74
CA ASP A 832 -1.18 -21.18 0.61
C ASP A 832 -0.53 -22.58 0.62
N ALA A 833 -1.08 -23.52 -0.16
CA ALA A 833 -0.50 -24.86 -0.32
C ALA A 833 0.86 -24.84 -1.05
N SER A 834 1.02 -23.96 -2.05
CA SER A 834 2.28 -23.75 -2.78
C SER A 834 3.33 -23.12 -1.87
N GLU A 835 3.05 -21.98 -1.24
CA GLU A 835 3.99 -21.29 -0.33
C GLU A 835 4.48 -22.21 0.80
N ARG A 836 3.55 -22.93 1.46
CA ARG A 836 3.87 -23.84 2.57
C ARG A 836 4.72 -25.05 2.12
N ALA A 837 4.73 -25.37 0.83
CA ALA A 837 5.57 -26.41 0.24
C ALA A 837 6.90 -25.87 -0.30
N THR A 838 6.92 -24.69 -0.95
CA THR A 838 8.14 -24.00 -1.38
C THR A 838 9.05 -23.66 -0.20
N ALA A 839 8.47 -23.39 0.98
CA ALA A 839 9.19 -23.22 2.24
C ALA A 839 9.77 -24.53 2.84
N GLY A 840 9.81 -25.64 2.09
CA GLY A 840 10.32 -26.92 2.56
C GLY A 840 10.84 -27.85 1.46
N PRO A 841 11.52 -28.96 1.82
CA PRO A 841 12.16 -29.86 0.85
C PRO A 841 11.17 -30.83 0.16
N ARG A 842 9.88 -30.48 0.07
CA ARG A 842 8.81 -31.35 -0.44
C ARG A 842 7.69 -30.54 -1.07
N LYS A 843 7.35 -30.87 -2.32
CA LYS A 843 6.15 -30.35 -2.98
C LYS A 843 4.86 -30.91 -2.38
N ALA A 844 3.77 -30.13 -2.44
CA ALA A 844 2.45 -30.49 -1.96
C ALA A 844 1.75 -31.50 -2.89
N ALA A 845 1.13 -32.51 -2.25
CA ALA A 845 0.04 -33.28 -2.82
C ALA A 845 -1.28 -32.72 -2.27
N VAL A 846 -1.95 -31.90 -3.06
CA VAL A 846 -3.16 -31.15 -2.69
C VAL A 846 -4.37 -32.06 -2.76
N HIS A 847 -5.19 -32.10 -1.71
CA HIS A 847 -6.42 -32.92 -1.66
C HIS A 847 -7.66 -32.02 -1.76
N ALA A 848 -8.19 -31.86 -2.97
CA ALA A 848 -9.37 -31.05 -3.24
C ALA A 848 -10.66 -31.86 -3.03
N LEU A 849 -11.61 -31.34 -2.24
CA LEU A 849 -12.91 -31.97 -1.97
C LEU A 849 -13.94 -31.57 -3.04
N GLY A 850 -14.70 -32.55 -3.55
CA GLY A 850 -15.80 -32.32 -4.48
C GLY A 850 -17.06 -31.71 -3.82
N PRO A 851 -17.88 -30.95 -4.56
CA PRO A 851 -18.97 -30.14 -3.99
C PRO A 851 -20.05 -30.96 -3.28
N LYS A 852 -20.28 -32.23 -3.68
CA LYS A 852 -21.29 -33.12 -3.05
C LYS A 852 -21.01 -33.46 -1.59
N LEU A 853 -19.83 -33.14 -1.04
CA LEU A 853 -19.51 -33.28 0.38
C LEU A 853 -19.89 -32.06 1.23
N LEU A 854 -20.28 -30.93 0.61
CA LEU A 854 -20.48 -29.65 1.30
C LEU A 854 -21.95 -29.24 1.39
N ASP A 855 -22.76 -29.49 0.37
CA ASP A 855 -24.22 -29.31 0.42
C ASP A 855 -24.95 -30.44 -0.31
N PRO A 856 -25.32 -31.53 0.39
CA PRO A 856 -26.07 -32.64 -0.20
C PRO A 856 -27.54 -32.33 -0.53
N ALA A 857 -28.05 -31.16 -0.13
CA ALA A 857 -29.45 -30.77 -0.26
C ALA A 857 -29.69 -29.67 -1.30
N ALA A 858 -28.65 -28.95 -1.72
CA ALA A 858 -28.75 -27.96 -2.80
C ALA A 858 -29.18 -28.62 -4.13
N PRO A 859 -30.01 -27.93 -4.94
CA PRO A 859 -30.33 -28.33 -6.31
C PRO A 859 -29.10 -28.09 -7.19
N ILE A 860 -28.14 -29.00 -7.12
CA ILE A 860 -26.87 -28.95 -7.86
C ILE A 860 -27.09 -29.49 -9.28
N PRO A 861 -26.96 -28.67 -10.34
CA PRO A 861 -26.80 -29.15 -11.70
C PRO A 861 -25.57 -30.07 -11.77
N THR A 862 -25.63 -31.11 -12.60
CA THR A 862 -24.54 -32.08 -12.79
C THR A 862 -23.19 -31.39 -13.03
N ASP A 863 -23.22 -30.21 -13.64
CA ASP A 863 -22.08 -29.54 -14.26
C ASP A 863 -21.34 -28.57 -13.33
N GLN A 864 -21.87 -28.24 -12.14
CA GLN A 864 -21.13 -27.43 -11.14
C GLN A 864 -19.77 -28.06 -10.77
N GLY A 865 -19.66 -29.38 -10.84
CA GLY A 865 -18.37 -30.07 -10.65
C GLY A 865 -17.36 -29.81 -11.77
N PHE A 866 -17.82 -29.71 -13.02
CA PHE A 866 -16.98 -29.29 -14.15
C PHE A 866 -16.58 -27.82 -14.02
N LEU A 867 -17.50 -26.92 -13.66
CA LEU A 867 -17.19 -25.50 -13.41
C LEU A 867 -16.13 -25.30 -12.31
N ILE A 868 -16.14 -26.13 -11.26
CA ILE A 868 -15.09 -26.12 -10.23
C ILE A 868 -13.76 -26.64 -10.80
N LEU A 869 -13.76 -27.74 -11.55
CA LEU A 869 -12.56 -28.29 -12.20
C LEU A 869 -11.94 -27.30 -13.21
N GLU A 870 -12.76 -26.58 -13.96
CA GLU A 870 -12.33 -25.49 -14.84
C GLU A 870 -11.61 -24.39 -14.05
N VAL A 871 -12.15 -23.94 -12.90
CA VAL A 871 -11.46 -22.92 -12.08
C VAL A 871 -10.14 -23.45 -11.51
N TYR A 872 -10.06 -24.74 -11.13
CA TYR A 872 -8.79 -25.36 -10.77
C TYR A 872 -7.78 -25.34 -11.94
N ALA A 873 -8.21 -25.65 -13.16
CA ALA A 873 -7.36 -25.59 -14.35
C ALA A 873 -6.94 -24.16 -14.72
N GLU A 874 -7.86 -23.19 -14.66
CA GLU A 874 -7.58 -21.77 -14.90
C GLU A 874 -6.58 -21.19 -13.90
N VAL A 875 -6.69 -21.53 -12.61
CA VAL A 875 -5.72 -21.11 -11.59
C VAL A 875 -4.36 -21.76 -11.83
N LEU A 876 -4.31 -23.05 -12.20
CA LEU A 876 -3.07 -23.75 -12.59
C LEU A 876 -2.39 -23.17 -13.84
N GLN A 877 -3.15 -22.55 -14.75
CA GLN A 877 -2.63 -21.87 -15.94
C GLN A 877 -2.14 -20.43 -15.67
N ARG A 878 -2.72 -19.76 -14.66
CA ARG A 878 -2.49 -18.32 -14.41
C ARG A 878 -1.58 -18.02 -13.23
N VAL A 879 -1.53 -18.89 -12.23
CA VAL A 879 -0.82 -18.65 -10.98
C VAL A 879 0.40 -19.56 -10.87
N PRO A 880 1.61 -19.03 -10.65
CA PRO A 880 2.80 -19.85 -10.48
C PRO A 880 2.72 -20.61 -9.15
N LEU A 881 2.54 -21.94 -9.23
CA LEU A 881 2.39 -22.83 -8.08
C LEU A 881 3.60 -23.80 -7.94
N PRO A 882 4.86 -23.31 -7.84
CA PRO A 882 6.05 -24.16 -7.89
C PRO A 882 6.11 -25.18 -6.75
N GLY A 883 5.48 -24.88 -5.61
CA GLY A 883 5.38 -25.78 -4.47
C GLY A 883 4.40 -26.95 -4.66
N VAL A 884 3.52 -26.93 -5.67
CA VAL A 884 2.56 -28.02 -5.92
C VAL A 884 3.15 -29.06 -6.88
N ALA A 885 2.88 -30.35 -6.61
CA ALA A 885 3.28 -31.46 -7.48
C ALA A 885 2.11 -32.32 -7.96
N CYS A 886 0.99 -32.35 -7.24
CA CYS A 886 -0.16 -33.18 -7.59
C CYS A 886 -1.43 -32.59 -6.99
N LEU A 887 -2.52 -32.55 -7.77
CA LEU A 887 -3.87 -32.35 -7.27
C LEU A 887 -4.60 -33.69 -7.29
N ARG A 888 -5.17 -34.06 -6.15
CA ARG A 888 -6.03 -35.24 -6.00
C ARG A 888 -7.43 -34.78 -5.61
N PHE A 889 -8.37 -34.96 -6.52
CA PHE A 889 -9.78 -34.73 -6.23
C PHE A 889 -10.38 -35.91 -5.46
N VAL A 890 -11.21 -35.62 -4.46
CA VAL A 890 -11.82 -36.59 -3.55
C VAL A 890 -13.32 -36.34 -3.47
N GLY A 891 -14.13 -37.37 -3.72
CA GLY A 891 -15.60 -37.26 -3.72
C GLY A 891 -16.22 -36.79 -5.04
N LEU A 892 -15.49 -36.85 -6.16
CA LEU A 892 -16.09 -36.71 -7.50
C LEU A 892 -16.76 -38.02 -7.95
N PRO A 893 -17.86 -37.96 -8.73
CA PRO A 893 -18.43 -39.13 -9.41
C PRO A 893 -17.43 -39.84 -10.33
N SER A 894 -17.43 -41.17 -10.31
CA SER A 894 -16.52 -42.01 -11.12
C SER A 894 -16.61 -41.77 -12.63
N ALA A 895 -17.77 -41.29 -13.10
CA ALA A 895 -18.02 -40.97 -14.50
C ALA A 895 -17.23 -39.77 -15.04
N TRP A 896 -16.59 -38.97 -14.18
CA TRP A 896 -15.83 -37.77 -14.59
C TRP A 896 -14.33 -38.03 -14.80
N ILE A 897 -13.88 -39.29 -14.65
CA ILE A 897 -12.44 -39.67 -14.70
C ILE A 897 -11.92 -39.79 -16.15
N SER A 898 -12.79 -39.81 -17.17
CA SER A 898 -12.43 -40.09 -18.56
C SER A 898 -12.05 -38.87 -19.43
N PHE A 899 -12.11 -37.64 -18.91
CA PHE A 899 -11.63 -36.45 -19.63
C PHE A 899 -10.10 -36.30 -19.47
N GLY A 900 -9.35 -37.06 -20.25
CA GLY A 900 -7.88 -37.14 -20.18
C GLY A 900 -7.26 -37.94 -21.33
N GLY A 901 -7.55 -37.57 -22.56
CA GLY A 901 -6.99 -38.20 -23.76
C GLY A 901 -5.56 -37.69 -24.06
N HIS A 902 -4.61 -38.63 -24.14
CA HIS A 902 -3.17 -38.43 -24.35
C HIS A 902 -2.40 -37.77 -23.18
N GLY A 903 -1.29 -38.42 -22.79
CA GLY A 903 -0.46 -38.03 -21.63
C GLY A 903 0.35 -36.75 -21.85
N ASP A 904 1.06 -36.24 -20.85
CA ASP A 904 1.81 -37.00 -19.83
C ASP A 904 1.21 -37.07 -18.40
N ARG A 905 2.02 -37.60 -17.44
CA ARG A 905 1.66 -37.96 -16.06
C ARG A 905 2.16 -36.98 -14.99
#